data_AF-A0A350QVT7-F1
#
_entry.id   AF-A0A350QVT7-F1
#
_cell.length_a   1.000
_cell.length_b   1.000
_cell.length_c   1.000
_cell.angle_alpha   90.00
_cell.angle_beta   90.00
_cell.angle_gamma   90.00
#
_symmetry.space_group_name_H-M   'P 1'
#
loop_
_entity.id
_entity.type
_entity.pdbx_description
1 polymer ?
#
loop_
_entity_poly.entity_id
_entity_poly.type
_entity_poly.pdbx_seq_one_letter_code
_entity_poly.pdbx_strand_id
1 'polypeptide(L)'
;MTEKGFLSFAKVGRVYNGSVTLTAGLGYCFKGDSNGLAMEAFSPAKSCGGCIHEKGLPPDPRKADQPVKSWRNGDANLVDLLVVYPSAVRSEAGDANAVAATIASAVEDANLCYRNSLVPMQLRVVHVAEVVYTPTGQMSIDLSRLRTKGDGFMDDVHTLRDQYGADLVTLLTPDSDSGGLASTMTHPSLGFESSGFSVNIWDQIGSPSYTLAHEIGHNMGCLHNREDATWDSDFEFSAFSFGKRWQQGGQGYRSIMSYDSNPSVFSNRIPYFSSPDVTYLGTSVGNAGTEDNAQVLSLSAPYVSNFRKSVVQALLPTRFDLQVVEGGSASLKFRLAVQPTVPVQVSVSISGDGDLSLAGPTDLTFDSGNWNIGRTIHVFAQSDADSANGSATLTLSANGIPSTSIQLSEIESGTTLESSFLFAGVVSNELGMGLSGVTLTLTDAQGSTAVQTDANGSFRSLLAAGWSGAITPSRAGYVFAPSSLSLGSILANSVGHEFSATRSSILYVDKDAVGSGDGTSWTNAATDLAQALVSQASFNEVWVAEGTYFPGSIRPSAFNLPPDIQVYGGFGGTETLRDQRNPSSNHTILSGDLGVQGVDSDNAFHVVIPSSGSVLDGFVIKDGHASKNFSDDRGKGAGLWADSSTFTVRNCTFSNNRSRQGGSGAYLKEANATFISCVFSSNAADSTGTGGGVLVEDSNVSFQFSSFTSNSSGFAGGAMRWSDSVGSLLDCNLTLNQNTSANGAGALYLQNTPLTVTRSIFTQNSTSANSYGGAIKLSASSPSFTNCIFTRNFNAGNSGGAIYVDSSSNPTFSGNEFRYNSSVQFGGAIFTEGQTLNLDGGLFLGNHALYGGGVSTNGSVAVSFSNLRIIGNEANASGSPSGGFAYFNTGLISSTFVNCSLSGNKSSDRNGVYRPKGLTRFVNCSFAGNEASTLGGIAILFSGDSIALDNCIIWGNSAGTGNDVYVNAGSASANSSLYDPSQSLGSITGSNNLNSDPLFVDANGPDNLFGTEDDDLSLQSSSPVIDQASPSVANYSATDALGRGRSGNPDMGAYEFISASPPSFTSSASFSAQENQTQAAILSAVDPNGDSLIYSIAGGSDQALFSLDSNTGALSFNSSPDFESPTDQNTDNVYELIVRVSDGSTQVPQNITVTVLDFNEGVPNSPPVG
;
A
#
# COMPACT_ATOMS: atom_id res chain seq x y z
N MET A 1 -9.66 11.65 -60.66
CA MET A 1 -9.98 10.52 -59.76
C MET A 1 -9.06 10.67 -58.55
N THR A 2 -9.60 11.12 -57.42
CA THR A 2 -8.86 11.22 -56.16
C THR A 2 -9.03 9.90 -55.43
N GLU A 3 -8.12 8.95 -55.67
CA GLU A 3 -8.03 7.76 -54.81
C GLU A 3 -7.45 8.18 -53.46
N LYS A 4 -8.07 7.73 -52.36
CA LYS A 4 -7.55 7.97 -51.02
C LYS A 4 -6.33 7.07 -50.79
N GLY A 5 -5.37 7.53 -50.02
CA GLY A 5 -4.13 6.79 -49.77
C GLY A 5 -3.35 7.38 -48.61
N PHE A 6 -2.23 6.73 -48.29
CA PHE A 6 -1.29 7.14 -47.25
C PHE A 6 0.03 7.51 -47.93
N LEU A 7 0.55 8.70 -47.64
CA LEU A 7 1.91 9.13 -48.01
C LEU A 7 2.69 9.28 -46.72
N SER A 8 3.87 8.68 -46.65
CA SER A 8 4.80 8.84 -45.54
C SER A 8 6.21 8.92 -46.08
N PHE A 9 7.01 9.85 -45.57
CA PHE A 9 8.41 9.99 -45.96
C PHE A 9 9.22 10.74 -44.91
N ALA A 10 10.53 10.49 -44.91
CA ALA A 10 11.50 11.22 -44.13
C ALA A 10 12.65 11.72 -45.02
N LYS A 11 13.34 12.75 -44.53
CA LYS A 11 14.54 13.29 -45.16
C LYS A 11 15.67 13.36 -44.13
N VAL A 12 16.81 12.74 -44.45
CA VAL A 12 18.04 12.85 -43.64
C VAL A 12 19.18 13.33 -44.54
N GLY A 13 19.74 14.49 -44.20
CA GLY A 13 20.71 15.18 -45.05
C GLY A 13 20.10 15.53 -46.42
N ARG A 14 20.62 14.92 -47.49
CA ARG A 14 20.10 15.09 -48.86
C ARG A 14 19.20 13.95 -49.32
N VAL A 15 19.05 12.89 -48.52
CA VAL A 15 18.35 11.65 -48.90
C VAL A 15 16.91 11.70 -48.42
N TYR A 16 15.98 11.42 -49.33
CA TYR A 16 14.57 11.18 -49.08
C TYR A 16 14.30 9.67 -49.13
N ASN A 17 13.47 9.18 -48.22
CA ASN A 17 12.90 7.84 -48.27
C ASN A 17 11.43 7.91 -47.86
N GLY A 18 10.55 7.25 -48.60
CA GLY A 18 9.13 7.20 -48.27
C GLY A 18 8.34 6.21 -49.10
N SER A 19 7.03 6.23 -48.92
CA SER A 19 6.09 5.40 -49.65
C SER A 19 4.74 6.09 -49.87
N VAL A 20 4.03 5.65 -50.90
CA VAL A 20 2.65 6.00 -51.20
C VAL A 20 1.85 4.70 -51.32
N THR A 21 0.82 4.55 -50.50
CA THR A 21 -0.09 3.39 -50.50
C THR A 21 -1.49 3.85 -50.84
N LEU A 22 -2.09 3.33 -51.90
CA LEU A 22 -3.42 3.69 -52.37
C LEU A 22 -4.49 2.72 -51.86
N THR A 23 -5.74 3.17 -51.75
CA THR A 23 -6.86 2.32 -51.31
C THR A 23 -7.04 1.06 -52.17
N ALA A 24 -6.59 1.07 -53.43
CA ALA A 24 -6.65 -0.09 -54.33
C ALA A 24 -5.58 -1.18 -54.05
N GLY A 25 -4.78 -1.03 -52.99
CA GLY A 25 -3.71 -1.98 -52.64
C GLY A 25 -2.41 -1.80 -53.44
N LEU A 26 -2.32 -0.74 -54.23
CA LEU A 26 -1.10 -0.35 -54.95
C LEU A 26 -0.20 0.47 -54.01
N GLY A 27 1.02 -0.02 -53.80
CA GLY A 27 2.04 0.65 -53.00
C GLY A 27 3.29 0.94 -53.83
N TYR A 28 3.83 2.14 -53.67
CA TYR A 28 5.10 2.56 -54.27
C TYR A 28 6.03 3.03 -53.16
N CYS A 29 7.29 2.61 -53.18
CA CYS A 29 8.34 3.23 -52.37
C CYS A 29 9.14 4.21 -53.23
N PHE A 30 9.75 5.20 -52.58
CA PHE A 30 10.66 6.10 -53.25
C PHE A 30 11.88 6.39 -52.40
N LYS A 31 13.03 6.46 -53.07
CA LYS A 31 14.31 6.75 -52.43
C LYS A 31 15.21 7.55 -53.36
N GLY A 32 15.96 8.49 -52.81
CA GLY A 32 16.94 9.25 -53.58
C GLY A 32 17.15 10.65 -53.03
N ASP A 33 17.91 11.48 -53.73
CA ASP A 33 18.08 12.88 -53.37
C ASP A 33 17.13 13.79 -54.16
N SER A 34 17.20 15.10 -53.93
CA SER A 34 16.37 16.09 -54.63
C SER A 34 16.56 16.11 -56.15
N ASN A 35 17.60 15.48 -56.69
CA ASN A 35 17.95 15.49 -58.10
C ASN A 35 17.64 14.13 -58.78
N GLY A 36 17.24 13.10 -58.02
CA GLY A 36 17.01 11.75 -58.54
C GLY A 36 16.27 10.86 -57.54
N LEU A 37 14.98 11.12 -57.35
CA LEU A 37 14.06 10.23 -56.63
C LEU A 37 13.66 9.05 -57.54
N ALA A 38 14.08 7.84 -57.18
CA ALA A 38 13.62 6.62 -57.82
C ALA A 38 12.30 6.19 -57.16
N MET A 39 11.26 5.93 -57.96
CA MET A 39 10.00 5.34 -57.53
C MET A 39 9.90 3.90 -58.01
N GLU A 40 9.60 2.97 -57.11
CA GLU A 40 9.51 1.55 -57.41
C GLU A 40 8.21 0.97 -56.85
N ALA A 41 7.60 0.03 -57.59
CA ALA A 41 6.46 -0.71 -57.10
C ALA A 41 6.92 -1.71 -56.02
N PHE A 42 6.08 -1.94 -55.02
CA PHE A 42 6.43 -2.80 -53.89
C PHE A 42 6.72 -4.26 -54.30
N SER A 43 7.79 -4.83 -53.76
CA SER A 43 8.14 -6.25 -53.92
C SER A 43 7.47 -7.11 -52.82
N PRO A 44 7.18 -8.39 -53.05
CA PRO A 44 6.58 -9.25 -52.01
C PRO A 44 7.46 -9.31 -50.75
N ALA A 45 6.91 -8.87 -49.61
CA ALA A 45 7.60 -8.90 -48.32
C ALA A 45 7.57 -10.29 -47.69
N LYS A 46 8.56 -10.60 -46.85
CA LYS A 46 8.54 -11.82 -46.04
C LYS A 46 7.55 -11.63 -44.87
N SER A 47 6.88 -12.70 -44.48
CA SER A 47 5.92 -12.67 -43.35
C SER A 47 6.66 -12.59 -42.02
N CYS A 48 5.98 -12.11 -40.96
CA CYS A 48 6.50 -12.17 -39.59
C CYS A 48 6.80 -13.63 -39.18
N GLY A 49 7.90 -13.84 -38.45
CA GLY A 49 8.40 -15.15 -38.01
C GLY A 49 7.63 -15.78 -36.86
N GLY A 50 6.64 -15.07 -36.27
CA GLY A 50 5.76 -15.59 -35.22
C GLY A 50 5.89 -14.85 -33.89
N CYS A 51 5.11 -15.27 -32.90
CA CYS A 51 5.18 -14.79 -31.52
C CYS A 51 6.11 -15.70 -30.70
N ILE A 52 7.08 -15.15 -29.97
CA ILE A 52 7.93 -15.92 -29.04
C ILE A 52 7.66 -15.45 -27.62
N HIS A 53 6.86 -16.21 -26.86
CA HIS A 53 6.68 -15.98 -25.43
C HIS A 53 7.52 -16.94 -24.59
N GLU A 54 8.16 -16.44 -23.54
CA GLU A 54 8.90 -17.25 -22.58
C GLU A 54 8.01 -17.58 -21.37
N LYS A 55 8.05 -18.83 -20.91
CA LYS A 55 7.27 -19.28 -19.74
C LYS A 55 7.83 -18.81 -18.39
N GLY A 56 8.99 -18.15 -18.38
CA GLY A 56 9.60 -17.60 -17.19
C GLY A 56 10.54 -16.46 -17.55
N LEU A 57 10.20 -15.25 -17.12
CA LEU A 57 11.09 -14.10 -17.23
C LEU A 57 12.23 -14.27 -16.21
N PRO A 58 13.49 -13.99 -16.58
CA PRO A 58 14.58 -14.00 -15.60
C PRO A 58 14.33 -12.92 -14.52
N PRO A 59 14.70 -13.16 -13.26
CA PRO A 59 14.61 -12.16 -12.20
C PRO A 59 15.46 -10.93 -12.57
N ASP A 60 14.90 -9.74 -12.36
CA ASP A 60 15.51 -8.44 -12.70
C ASP A 60 16.88 -8.28 -12.01
N PRO A 61 18.00 -8.32 -12.75
CA PRO A 61 19.33 -8.20 -12.17
C PRO A 61 19.73 -6.76 -11.86
N ARG A 62 18.87 -5.76 -12.10
CA ARG A 62 19.18 -4.31 -12.03
C ARG A 62 18.25 -3.49 -11.16
N LYS A 63 17.43 -4.15 -10.33
CA LYS A 63 16.45 -3.54 -9.41
C LYS A 63 17.02 -2.39 -8.53
N ALA A 64 18.33 -2.34 -8.29
CA ALA A 64 18.96 -1.31 -7.45
C ALA A 64 19.16 0.07 -8.12
N ASP A 65 19.18 0.16 -9.45
CA ASP A 65 19.56 1.39 -10.18
C ASP A 65 18.42 2.00 -11.02
N GLN A 66 17.24 1.36 -11.03
CA GLN A 66 16.07 1.90 -11.73
C GLN A 66 15.39 2.97 -10.87
N PRO A 67 15.22 4.22 -11.35
CA PRO A 67 14.49 5.23 -10.62
C PRO A 67 13.01 4.81 -10.55
N VAL A 68 12.50 4.60 -9.32
CA VAL A 68 11.08 4.35 -9.05
C VAL A 68 10.28 5.60 -9.45
N LYS A 69 9.94 5.70 -10.73
CA LYS A 69 9.17 6.80 -11.31
C LYS A 69 7.73 6.33 -11.53
N SER A 70 6.80 7.06 -10.96
CA SER A 70 5.37 6.99 -11.26
C SER A 70 5.08 7.49 -12.68
N TRP A 71 3.86 7.27 -13.15
CA TRP A 71 3.34 7.86 -14.39
C TRP A 71 3.37 9.42 -14.41
N ARG A 72 3.50 10.10 -13.25
CA ARG A 72 3.67 11.58 -13.18
C ARG A 72 5.10 12.05 -13.45
N ASN A 73 6.12 11.27 -13.07
CA ASN A 73 7.53 11.66 -13.18
C ASN A 73 8.37 10.71 -14.06
N GLY A 74 7.72 9.70 -14.66
CA GLY A 74 8.23 8.82 -15.70
C GLY A 74 8.12 9.44 -17.09
N ASP A 75 8.51 8.68 -18.11
CA ASP A 75 8.77 9.23 -19.45
C ASP A 75 7.49 9.42 -20.30
N ALA A 76 6.31 9.37 -19.66
CA ALA A 76 4.98 9.66 -20.21
C ALA A 76 4.71 8.92 -21.54
N ASN A 77 4.87 7.59 -21.53
CA ASN A 77 4.70 6.72 -22.70
C ASN A 77 5.61 7.11 -23.89
N LEU A 78 6.79 7.69 -23.63
CA LEU A 78 7.86 7.79 -24.61
C LEU A 78 8.62 6.47 -24.65
N VAL A 79 8.60 5.76 -25.77
CA VAL A 79 9.39 4.54 -25.93
C VAL A 79 10.66 4.88 -26.69
N ASP A 80 11.80 4.78 -26.01
CA ASP A 80 13.11 5.04 -26.58
C ASP A 80 13.67 3.78 -27.27
N LEU A 81 14.04 3.94 -28.54
CA LEU A 81 14.50 2.86 -29.41
C LEU A 81 15.98 3.03 -29.75
N LEU A 82 16.75 1.98 -29.50
CA LEU A 82 18.09 1.80 -30.08
C LEU A 82 17.98 0.91 -31.31
N VAL A 83 18.48 1.40 -32.45
CA VAL A 83 18.55 0.60 -33.69
C VAL A 83 20.00 0.22 -33.95
N VAL A 84 20.27 -1.07 -34.09
CA VAL A 84 21.59 -1.59 -34.46
C VAL A 84 21.54 -2.29 -35.81
N TYR A 85 22.61 -2.21 -36.59
CA TYR A 85 22.69 -2.88 -37.90
C TYR A 85 24.13 -3.31 -38.24
N PRO A 86 24.34 -4.40 -38.98
CA PRO A 86 25.66 -4.81 -39.45
C PRO A 86 26.07 -4.02 -40.71
N SER A 87 27.36 -4.01 -41.02
CA SER A 87 27.91 -3.34 -42.22
C SER A 87 27.25 -3.75 -43.54
N ALA A 88 26.73 -4.98 -43.62
CA ALA A 88 25.96 -5.48 -44.77
C ALA A 88 24.72 -4.63 -45.09
N VAL A 89 23.97 -4.18 -44.06
CA VAL A 89 22.79 -3.32 -44.24
C VAL A 89 23.20 -1.96 -44.79
N ARG A 90 24.29 -1.37 -44.28
CA ARG A 90 24.83 -0.10 -44.82
C ARG A 90 25.24 -0.25 -46.28
N SER A 91 25.89 -1.35 -46.64
CA SER A 91 26.31 -1.63 -48.02
C SER A 91 25.11 -1.74 -48.96
N GLU A 92 24.04 -2.40 -48.54
CA GLU A 92 22.81 -2.55 -49.34
C GLU A 92 22.01 -1.24 -49.45
N ALA A 93 21.97 -0.46 -48.36
CA ALA A 93 21.34 0.86 -48.35
C ALA A 93 22.11 1.91 -49.18
N GLY A 94 23.38 1.66 -49.49
CA GLY A 94 24.30 2.55 -50.19
C GLY A 94 25.20 3.36 -49.24
N ASP A 95 24.61 4.00 -48.23
CA ASP A 95 25.34 4.71 -47.18
C ASP A 95 24.57 4.78 -45.85
N ALA A 96 25.21 5.33 -44.81
CA ALA A 96 24.60 5.45 -43.48
C ALA A 96 23.44 6.47 -43.42
N ASN A 97 23.43 7.49 -44.28
CA ASN A 97 22.32 8.46 -44.33
C ASN A 97 21.06 7.82 -44.89
N ALA A 98 21.20 6.91 -45.86
CA ALA A 98 20.11 6.13 -46.39
C ALA A 98 19.52 5.17 -45.33
N VAL A 99 20.37 4.52 -44.54
CA VAL A 99 19.91 3.71 -43.40
C VAL A 99 19.14 4.60 -42.40
N ALA A 100 19.72 5.73 -42.00
CA ALA A 100 19.08 6.67 -41.08
C ALA A 100 17.75 7.23 -41.61
N ALA A 101 17.66 7.58 -42.90
CA ALA A 101 16.41 8.04 -43.53
C ALA A 101 15.32 6.96 -43.52
N THR A 102 15.70 5.70 -43.72
CA THR A 102 14.78 4.55 -43.68
C THR A 102 14.24 4.34 -42.27
N ILE A 103 15.14 4.37 -41.27
CA ILE A 103 14.76 4.26 -39.85
C ILE A 103 13.83 5.41 -39.45
N ALA A 104 14.16 6.65 -39.82
CA ALA A 104 13.34 7.82 -39.51
C ALA A 104 11.93 7.70 -40.11
N SER A 105 11.82 7.29 -41.38
CA SER A 105 10.51 7.07 -42.03
C SER A 105 9.70 5.97 -41.34
N ALA A 106 10.33 4.86 -40.94
CA ALA A 106 9.65 3.76 -40.28
C ALA A 106 9.14 4.11 -38.87
N VAL A 107 9.86 4.97 -38.15
CA VAL A 107 9.44 5.47 -36.83
C VAL A 107 8.24 6.41 -36.97
N GLU A 108 8.23 7.26 -37.99
CA GLU A 108 7.07 8.10 -38.29
C GLU A 108 5.85 7.26 -38.72
N ASP A 109 6.07 6.19 -39.48
CA ASP A 109 5.02 5.21 -39.81
C ASP A 109 4.45 4.53 -38.55
N ALA A 110 5.31 4.14 -37.60
CA ALA A 110 4.87 3.57 -36.33
C ALA A 110 4.06 4.58 -35.51
N ASN A 111 4.53 5.82 -35.40
CA ASN A 111 3.82 6.91 -34.72
C ASN A 111 2.49 7.24 -35.41
N LEU A 112 2.42 7.15 -36.75
CA LEU A 112 1.16 7.25 -37.49
C LEU A 112 0.21 6.12 -37.11
N CYS A 113 0.69 4.88 -37.01
CA CYS A 113 -0.13 3.74 -36.58
C CYS A 113 -0.71 3.96 -35.18
N TYR A 114 0.09 4.44 -34.22
CA TYR A 114 -0.39 4.73 -32.86
C TYR A 114 -1.47 5.83 -32.87
N ARG A 115 -1.23 6.95 -33.55
CA ARG A 115 -2.21 8.06 -33.64
C ARG A 115 -3.51 7.63 -34.30
N ASN A 116 -3.43 6.92 -35.42
CA ASN A 116 -4.59 6.42 -36.14
C ASN A 116 -5.43 5.46 -35.28
N SER A 117 -4.80 4.77 -34.34
CA SER A 117 -5.43 3.77 -33.47
C SER A 117 -5.76 4.31 -32.07
N LEU A 118 -5.65 5.63 -31.87
CA LEU A 118 -5.85 6.31 -30.58
C LEU A 118 -4.98 5.76 -29.42
N VAL A 119 -3.79 5.25 -29.72
CA VAL A 119 -2.83 4.76 -28.72
C VAL A 119 -2.00 5.93 -28.17
N PRO A 120 -2.02 6.19 -26.85
CA PRO A 120 -1.35 7.34 -26.24
C PRO A 120 0.15 7.07 -25.99
N MET A 121 0.91 6.82 -27.05
CA MET A 121 2.34 6.50 -27.01
C MET A 121 3.09 7.17 -28.18
N GLN A 122 4.38 7.45 -27.97
CA GLN A 122 5.29 7.92 -29.02
C GLN A 122 6.57 7.08 -29.02
N LEU A 123 6.96 6.57 -30.20
CA LEU A 123 8.23 5.91 -30.43
C LEU A 123 9.28 6.93 -30.87
N ARG A 124 10.48 6.84 -30.32
CA ARG A 124 11.59 7.74 -30.64
C ARG A 124 12.89 6.98 -30.73
N VAL A 125 13.69 7.27 -31.76
CA VAL A 125 15.05 6.73 -31.85
C VAL A 125 16.01 7.61 -31.07
N VAL A 126 16.69 7.03 -30.08
CA VAL A 126 17.70 7.73 -29.26
C VAL A 126 19.11 7.53 -29.79
N HIS A 127 19.36 6.40 -30.45
CA HIS A 127 20.65 6.12 -31.07
C HIS A 127 20.55 5.09 -32.20
N VAL A 128 21.46 5.19 -33.15
CA VAL A 128 21.62 4.27 -34.27
C VAL A 128 23.10 3.89 -34.36
N ALA A 129 23.41 2.60 -34.33
CA ALA A 129 24.79 2.12 -34.32
C ALA A 129 25.05 0.98 -35.32
N GLU A 130 26.18 1.06 -36.04
CA GLU A 130 26.70 -0.07 -36.80
C GLU A 130 27.42 -1.04 -35.84
N VAL A 131 27.08 -2.33 -35.86
CA VAL A 131 27.64 -3.36 -34.98
C VAL A 131 28.46 -4.38 -35.77
N VAL A 132 29.50 -4.92 -35.12
CA VAL A 132 30.31 -6.01 -35.68
C VAL A 132 29.55 -7.33 -35.52
N TYR A 133 28.70 -7.63 -36.49
CA TYR A 133 27.88 -8.84 -36.51
C TYR A 133 27.69 -9.36 -37.93
N THR A 134 27.58 -10.69 -38.08
CA THR A 134 27.20 -11.33 -39.36
C THR A 134 25.87 -12.04 -39.16
N PRO A 135 24.77 -11.53 -39.76
CA PRO A 135 23.46 -12.18 -39.69
C PRO A 135 23.51 -13.62 -40.15
N THR A 136 22.77 -14.49 -39.46
CA THR A 136 22.77 -15.93 -39.73
C THR A 136 21.82 -16.32 -40.85
N GLY A 137 20.89 -15.43 -41.21
CA GLY A 137 19.75 -15.72 -42.09
C GLY A 137 18.63 -16.49 -41.38
N GLN A 138 18.70 -16.65 -40.05
CA GLN A 138 17.65 -17.23 -39.21
C GLN A 138 17.34 -16.27 -38.05
N MET A 139 16.17 -15.63 -38.09
CA MET A 139 15.83 -14.58 -37.12
C MET A 139 15.80 -15.09 -35.67
N SER A 140 15.44 -16.35 -35.44
CA SER A 140 15.41 -16.92 -34.09
C SER A 140 16.80 -16.97 -33.44
N ILE A 141 17.85 -17.25 -34.23
CA ILE A 141 19.23 -17.27 -33.74
C ILE A 141 19.73 -15.84 -33.54
N ASP A 142 19.46 -14.95 -34.50
CA ASP A 142 19.89 -13.56 -34.43
C ASP A 142 19.24 -12.83 -33.23
N LEU A 143 17.95 -13.09 -32.95
CA LEU A 143 17.24 -12.56 -31.77
C LEU A 143 17.81 -13.12 -30.47
N SER A 144 18.08 -14.43 -30.42
CA SER A 144 18.68 -15.06 -29.25
C SER A 144 20.04 -14.45 -28.91
N ARG A 145 20.89 -14.21 -29.92
CA ARG A 145 22.21 -13.57 -29.75
C ARG A 145 22.11 -12.10 -29.38
N LEU A 146 21.14 -11.37 -29.91
CA LEU A 146 20.93 -9.96 -29.57
C LEU A 146 20.51 -9.79 -28.10
N ARG A 147 19.73 -10.74 -27.56
CA ARG A 147 19.19 -10.68 -26.19
C ARG A 147 20.14 -11.24 -25.13
N THR A 148 20.96 -12.22 -25.48
CA THR A 148 21.76 -12.97 -24.49
C THR A 148 23.06 -12.26 -24.18
N LYS A 149 23.22 -11.80 -22.93
CA LYS A 149 24.46 -11.15 -22.47
C LYS A 149 25.56 -12.17 -22.17
N GLY A 150 26.76 -11.90 -22.64
CA GLY A 150 27.98 -12.67 -22.36
C GLY A 150 28.12 -13.92 -23.24
N ASP A 151 27.40 -14.02 -24.35
CA ASP A 151 27.50 -15.15 -25.29
C ASP A 151 28.56 -14.94 -26.38
N GLY A 152 29.21 -13.76 -26.40
CA GLY A 152 30.24 -13.39 -27.37
C GLY A 152 29.70 -12.74 -28.64
N PHE A 153 28.39 -12.49 -28.74
CA PHE A 153 27.75 -11.83 -29.88
C PHE A 153 27.05 -10.55 -29.44
N MET A 154 27.40 -9.42 -30.05
CA MET A 154 26.70 -8.12 -29.83
C MET A 154 26.60 -7.68 -28.35
N ASP A 155 27.46 -8.18 -27.47
CA ASP A 155 27.45 -7.85 -26.03
C ASP A 155 27.50 -6.33 -25.76
N ASP A 156 28.22 -5.58 -26.60
CA ASP A 156 28.33 -4.11 -26.53
C ASP A 156 26.99 -3.40 -26.76
N VAL A 157 26.00 -4.04 -27.39
CA VAL A 157 24.66 -3.47 -27.60
C VAL A 157 23.95 -3.21 -26.28
N HIS A 158 24.16 -4.05 -25.26
CA HIS A 158 23.60 -3.81 -23.94
C HIS A 158 24.21 -2.55 -23.28
N THR A 159 25.50 -2.32 -23.49
CA THR A 159 26.18 -1.09 -23.04
C THR A 159 25.63 0.14 -23.76
N LEU A 160 25.42 0.07 -25.09
CA LEU A 160 24.79 1.14 -25.85
C LEU A 160 23.36 1.41 -25.38
N ARG A 161 22.58 0.36 -25.12
CA ARG A 161 21.21 0.45 -24.61
C ARG A 161 21.17 1.23 -23.30
N ASP A 162 22.08 0.94 -22.37
CA ASP A 162 22.18 1.63 -21.09
C ASP A 162 22.72 3.06 -21.24
N GLN A 163 23.73 3.28 -22.11
CA GLN A 163 24.32 4.59 -22.37
C GLN A 163 23.32 5.61 -22.94
N TYR A 164 22.45 5.16 -23.84
CA TYR A 164 21.46 6.02 -24.51
C TYR A 164 20.06 5.92 -23.91
N GLY A 165 19.89 5.11 -22.87
CA GLY A 165 18.61 4.95 -22.16
C GLY A 165 17.50 4.38 -23.04
N ALA A 166 17.80 3.36 -23.86
CA ALA A 166 16.82 2.78 -24.77
C ALA A 166 15.96 1.71 -24.10
N ASP A 167 14.64 1.89 -24.17
CA ASP A 167 13.65 0.94 -23.71
C ASP A 167 13.62 -0.32 -24.57
N LEU A 168 13.63 -0.17 -25.89
CA LEU A 168 13.62 -1.28 -26.84
C LEU A 168 14.86 -1.24 -27.72
N VAL A 169 15.27 -2.42 -28.20
CA VAL A 169 16.38 -2.55 -29.15
C VAL A 169 15.92 -3.35 -30.36
N THR A 170 16.24 -2.87 -31.56
CA THR A 170 16.03 -3.65 -32.78
C THR A 170 17.31 -3.82 -33.58
N LEU A 171 17.57 -5.05 -34.03
CA LEU A 171 18.61 -5.36 -35.01
C LEU A 171 18.00 -5.34 -36.42
N LEU A 172 18.66 -4.66 -37.36
CA LEU A 172 18.34 -4.74 -38.78
C LEU A 172 19.23 -5.76 -39.48
N THR A 173 18.66 -6.47 -40.46
CA THR A 173 19.35 -7.49 -41.26
C THR A 173 19.09 -7.27 -42.76
N PRO A 174 20.01 -7.66 -43.65
CA PRO A 174 19.81 -7.55 -45.11
C PRO A 174 18.75 -8.53 -45.62
N ASP A 175 18.79 -9.79 -45.15
CA ASP A 175 17.81 -10.82 -45.47
C ASP A 175 17.74 -11.88 -44.35
N SER A 176 16.63 -12.62 -44.26
CA SER A 176 16.44 -13.72 -43.31
C SER A 176 15.34 -14.71 -43.72
N ASP A 177 15.01 -15.69 -42.88
CA ASP A 177 13.92 -16.65 -43.09
C ASP A 177 12.52 -16.03 -42.94
N SER A 178 12.40 -14.91 -42.22
CA SER A 178 11.17 -14.15 -41.98
C SER A 178 11.40 -12.64 -42.12
N GLY A 179 10.35 -11.82 -42.12
CA GLY A 179 10.41 -10.35 -42.23
C GLY A 179 10.69 -9.62 -40.91
N GLY A 180 10.33 -10.24 -39.79
CA GLY A 180 10.57 -9.74 -38.44
C GLY A 180 10.33 -10.82 -37.38
N LEU A 181 10.95 -10.65 -36.22
CA LEU A 181 10.73 -11.50 -35.05
C LEU A 181 11.03 -10.74 -33.75
N ALA A 182 10.17 -10.90 -32.75
CA ALA A 182 10.30 -10.24 -31.46
C ALA A 182 9.99 -11.19 -30.29
N SER A 183 10.46 -10.83 -29.11
CA SER A 183 9.95 -11.45 -27.88
C SER A 183 8.54 -10.90 -27.61
N THR A 184 7.63 -11.71 -27.09
CA THR A 184 6.23 -11.30 -26.87
C THR A 184 5.91 -11.18 -25.39
N MET A 185 5.49 -9.99 -24.97
CA MET A 185 5.04 -9.74 -23.59
C MET A 185 3.66 -10.39 -23.35
N THR A 186 3.49 -11.11 -22.25
CA THR A 186 2.24 -11.83 -21.95
C THR A 186 1.34 -11.12 -20.94
N HIS A 187 1.90 -10.16 -20.21
CA HIS A 187 1.24 -9.27 -19.26
C HIS A 187 2.14 -8.05 -19.01
N PRO A 188 1.61 -6.90 -18.54
CA PRO A 188 2.44 -5.74 -18.22
C PRO A 188 3.48 -6.12 -17.15
N SER A 189 4.75 -5.82 -17.39
CA SER A 189 5.85 -6.20 -16.49
C SER A 189 7.12 -5.39 -16.76
N LEU A 190 7.73 -4.84 -15.71
CA LEU A 190 9.07 -4.24 -15.79
C LEU A 190 10.16 -5.30 -16.03
N GLY A 191 9.97 -6.55 -15.58
CA GLY A 191 10.94 -7.64 -15.78
C GLY A 191 11.11 -8.06 -17.25
N PHE A 192 10.13 -7.72 -18.10
CA PHE A 192 10.23 -7.94 -19.54
C PHE A 192 11.34 -7.09 -20.20
N GLU A 193 11.92 -6.12 -19.50
CA GLU A 193 13.01 -5.29 -20.01
C GLU A 193 14.20 -6.11 -20.55
N SER A 194 14.46 -7.27 -19.94
CA SER A 194 15.46 -8.26 -20.38
C SER A 194 15.15 -8.91 -21.73
N SER A 195 13.90 -8.86 -22.18
CA SER A 195 13.38 -9.44 -23.42
C SER A 195 12.91 -8.41 -24.45
N GLY A 196 13.00 -7.10 -24.16
CA GLY A 196 12.60 -6.00 -25.06
C GLY A 196 13.49 -5.83 -26.30
N PHE A 197 13.57 -6.87 -27.14
CA PHE A 197 14.43 -6.97 -28.32
C PHE A 197 13.67 -7.52 -29.52
N SER A 198 13.97 -6.99 -30.71
CA SER A 198 13.43 -7.48 -31.99
C SER A 198 14.48 -7.54 -33.09
N VAL A 199 14.22 -8.31 -34.15
CA VAL A 199 15.03 -8.38 -35.37
C VAL A 199 14.12 -8.11 -36.57
N ASN A 200 14.59 -7.30 -37.51
CA ASN A 200 13.82 -6.88 -38.69
C ASN A 200 14.66 -6.94 -39.97
N ILE A 201 14.04 -7.18 -41.12
CA ILE A 201 14.66 -6.91 -42.43
C ILE A 201 14.64 -5.40 -42.68
N TRP A 202 15.79 -4.82 -43.02
CA TRP A 202 16.04 -3.38 -43.01
C TRP A 202 15.18 -2.58 -43.99
N ASP A 203 14.74 -3.16 -45.11
CA ASP A 203 13.94 -2.52 -46.15
C ASP A 203 12.43 -2.80 -46.01
N GLN A 204 12.01 -3.55 -44.99
CA GLN A 204 10.61 -3.89 -44.68
C GLN A 204 10.06 -3.16 -43.43
N ILE A 205 10.92 -2.42 -42.71
CA ILE A 205 10.58 -1.78 -41.43
C ILE A 205 9.47 -0.73 -41.53
N GLY A 206 9.40 -0.01 -42.64
CA GLY A 206 8.40 1.02 -42.90
C GLY A 206 7.24 0.54 -43.78
N SER A 207 6.36 1.46 -44.14
CA SER A 207 5.26 1.22 -45.07
C SER A 207 5.75 0.64 -46.42
N PRO A 208 4.97 -0.25 -47.05
CA PRO A 208 3.67 -0.77 -46.64
C PRO A 208 3.73 -2.00 -45.70
N SER A 209 4.93 -2.45 -45.33
CA SER A 209 5.09 -3.65 -44.50
C SER A 209 4.94 -3.36 -43.00
N TYR A 210 5.44 -2.23 -42.51
CA TYR A 210 5.36 -1.82 -41.12
C TYR A 210 5.97 -2.83 -40.14
N THR A 211 7.00 -3.59 -40.53
CA THR A 211 7.52 -4.67 -39.65
C THR A 211 8.07 -4.14 -38.34
N LEU A 212 8.67 -2.95 -38.31
CA LEU A 212 9.14 -2.36 -37.04
C LEU A 212 7.99 -2.13 -36.05
N ALA A 213 6.89 -1.53 -36.50
CA ALA A 213 5.72 -1.30 -35.66
C ALA A 213 5.06 -2.63 -35.24
N HIS A 214 5.06 -3.62 -36.13
CA HIS A 214 4.55 -4.96 -35.86
C HIS A 214 5.34 -5.67 -34.76
N GLU A 215 6.67 -5.69 -34.88
CA GLU A 215 7.55 -6.35 -33.91
C GLU A 215 7.59 -5.62 -32.56
N ILE A 216 7.48 -4.28 -32.56
CA ILE A 216 7.25 -3.52 -31.32
C ILE A 216 5.89 -3.89 -30.71
N GLY A 217 4.86 -4.09 -31.55
CA GLY A 217 3.58 -4.62 -31.11
C GLY A 217 3.71 -5.94 -30.34
N HIS A 218 4.50 -6.89 -30.86
CA HIS A 218 4.82 -8.14 -30.14
C HIS A 218 5.55 -7.88 -28.83
N ASN A 219 6.62 -7.07 -28.83
CA ASN A 219 7.34 -6.69 -27.60
C ASN A 219 6.41 -6.11 -26.52
N MET A 220 5.27 -5.55 -26.91
CA MET A 220 4.27 -4.96 -26.01
C MET A 220 3.05 -5.87 -25.75
N GLY A 221 3.00 -7.05 -26.37
CA GLY A 221 2.01 -8.10 -26.12
C GLY A 221 0.84 -8.15 -27.11
N CYS A 222 0.93 -7.45 -28.23
CA CYS A 222 -0.02 -7.65 -29.32
C CYS A 222 0.22 -9.00 -29.97
N LEU A 223 -0.85 -9.68 -30.35
CA LEU A 223 -0.85 -10.89 -31.16
C LEU A 223 -1.38 -10.60 -32.55
N HIS A 224 -1.19 -11.58 -33.43
CA HIS A 224 -1.77 -11.57 -34.76
C HIS A 224 -3.31 -11.61 -34.73
N ASN A 225 -3.95 -11.64 -35.89
CA ASN A 225 -5.40 -11.86 -35.92
C ASN A 225 -5.78 -13.20 -35.29
N ARG A 226 -6.96 -13.25 -34.66
CA ARG A 226 -7.42 -14.35 -33.81
C ARG A 226 -7.34 -15.72 -34.50
N GLU A 227 -7.56 -15.76 -35.80
CA GLU A 227 -7.55 -16.99 -36.60
C GLU A 227 -6.15 -17.59 -36.80
N ASP A 228 -5.09 -16.78 -36.69
CA ASP A 228 -3.71 -17.18 -36.96
C ASP A 228 -2.81 -17.11 -35.70
N ALA A 229 -3.34 -16.61 -34.58
CA ALA A 229 -2.60 -16.52 -33.33
C ALA A 229 -2.62 -17.84 -32.56
N THR A 230 -1.53 -18.16 -31.88
CA THR A 230 -1.44 -19.24 -30.91
C THR A 230 -1.10 -18.65 -29.54
N TRP A 231 -1.81 -19.06 -28.49
CA TRP A 231 -1.59 -18.60 -27.12
C TRP A 231 -1.93 -19.71 -26.12
N ASP A 232 -1.43 -19.60 -24.89
CA ASP A 232 -1.74 -20.51 -23.80
C ASP A 232 -2.41 -19.76 -22.63
N SER A 233 -2.64 -20.47 -21.52
CA SER A 233 -3.29 -19.93 -20.33
C SER A 233 -2.47 -18.88 -19.58
N ASP A 234 -1.20 -18.68 -19.91
CA ASP A 234 -0.31 -17.72 -19.23
C ASP A 234 -0.34 -16.33 -19.91
N PHE A 235 -1.05 -16.21 -21.05
CA PHE A 235 -1.22 -14.97 -21.79
C PHE A 235 -2.43 -14.17 -21.27
N GLU A 236 -2.19 -13.26 -20.34
CA GLU A 236 -3.25 -12.50 -19.64
C GLU A 236 -3.98 -11.49 -20.55
N PHE A 237 -3.39 -11.10 -21.69
CA PHE A 237 -4.06 -10.25 -22.69
C PHE A 237 -4.95 -11.04 -23.68
N SER A 238 -5.02 -12.37 -23.58
CA SER A 238 -5.56 -13.25 -24.63
C SER A 238 -7.04 -13.07 -24.94
N ALA A 239 -7.77 -12.30 -24.12
CA ALA A 239 -9.14 -11.92 -24.43
C ALA A 239 -9.19 -11.01 -25.67
N PHE A 240 -8.30 -10.02 -25.78
CA PHE A 240 -8.41 -8.90 -26.73
C PHE A 240 -7.16 -8.59 -27.55
N SER A 241 -6.05 -9.31 -27.37
CA SER A 241 -4.75 -8.98 -27.95
C SER A 241 -4.61 -9.13 -29.48
N PHE A 242 -5.69 -9.30 -30.23
CA PHE A 242 -5.61 -9.75 -31.62
C PHE A 242 -5.75 -8.62 -32.65
N GLY A 243 -5.03 -8.76 -33.76
CA GLY A 243 -5.24 -7.98 -34.97
C GLY A 243 -6.60 -8.27 -35.64
N LYS A 244 -7.03 -7.42 -36.57
CA LYS A 244 -8.30 -7.58 -37.29
C LYS A 244 -8.12 -7.65 -38.80
N ARG A 245 -8.90 -8.54 -39.43
CA ARG A 245 -9.15 -8.58 -40.89
C ARG A 245 -10.63 -8.37 -41.17
N TRP A 246 -10.96 -7.71 -42.28
CA TRP A 246 -12.34 -7.54 -42.74
C TRP A 246 -12.41 -7.25 -44.24
N GLN A 247 -13.62 -7.27 -44.81
CA GLN A 247 -13.86 -6.84 -46.18
C GLN A 247 -14.84 -5.66 -46.20
N GLN A 248 -14.59 -4.68 -47.07
CA GLN A 248 -15.45 -3.53 -47.28
C GLN A 248 -15.36 -3.10 -48.74
N GLY A 249 -16.49 -2.81 -49.40
CA GLY A 249 -16.49 -2.32 -50.79
C GLY A 249 -15.89 -3.28 -51.83
N GLY A 250 -15.87 -4.59 -51.58
CA GLY A 250 -15.29 -5.60 -52.47
C GLY A 250 -13.77 -5.79 -52.32
N GLN A 251 -13.13 -5.13 -51.34
CA GLN A 251 -11.71 -5.27 -51.02
C GLN A 251 -11.54 -5.78 -49.59
N GLY A 252 -10.47 -6.54 -49.33
CA GLY A 252 -10.13 -6.94 -47.97
C GLY A 252 -9.01 -6.09 -47.37
N TYR A 253 -9.18 -5.77 -46.10
CA TYR A 253 -8.32 -4.92 -45.30
C TYR A 253 -7.85 -5.65 -44.05
N ARG A 254 -6.72 -5.19 -43.50
CA ARG A 254 -6.15 -5.74 -42.28
C ARG A 254 -5.37 -4.70 -41.47
N SER A 255 -5.36 -4.87 -40.15
CA SER A 255 -4.47 -4.13 -39.24
C SER A 255 -3.01 -4.56 -39.41
N ILE A 256 -2.07 -3.78 -38.88
CA ILE A 256 -0.63 -4.05 -39.02
C ILE A 256 -0.20 -5.35 -38.33
N MET A 257 -0.89 -5.78 -37.26
CA MET A 257 -0.62 -7.04 -36.58
C MET A 257 -1.17 -8.26 -37.33
N SER A 258 -1.99 -8.09 -38.36
CA SER A 258 -2.62 -9.23 -39.03
C SER A 258 -1.76 -9.81 -40.16
N TYR A 259 -1.70 -11.14 -40.23
CA TYR A 259 -0.92 -11.87 -41.25
C TYR A 259 -1.45 -11.70 -42.68
N ASP A 260 -0.68 -12.26 -43.62
CA ASP A 260 -1.02 -12.41 -45.05
C ASP A 260 -1.27 -13.86 -45.47
N SER A 261 -1.93 -14.65 -44.62
CA SER A 261 -2.17 -16.08 -44.92
C SER A 261 -3.08 -16.30 -46.14
N ASN A 262 -3.72 -15.25 -46.66
CA ASN A 262 -4.43 -15.26 -47.94
C ASN A 262 -4.31 -13.90 -48.68
N PRO A 263 -3.20 -13.64 -49.39
CA PRO A 263 -2.92 -12.35 -50.03
C PRO A 263 -3.88 -11.99 -51.15
N SER A 264 -4.64 -12.97 -51.65
CA SER A 264 -5.69 -12.74 -52.65
C SER A 264 -6.96 -12.10 -52.06
N VAL A 265 -7.13 -12.13 -50.73
CA VAL A 265 -8.36 -11.71 -50.04
C VAL A 265 -8.16 -10.47 -49.18
N PHE A 266 -7.06 -10.35 -48.43
CA PHE A 266 -6.80 -9.26 -47.47
C PHE A 266 -5.50 -8.50 -47.76
N SER A 267 -5.25 -8.18 -49.03
CA SER A 267 -4.01 -7.55 -49.50
C SER A 267 -3.73 -6.17 -48.89
N ASN A 268 -4.77 -5.45 -48.44
CA ASN A 268 -4.63 -4.06 -48.01
C ASN A 268 -4.28 -3.96 -46.52
N ARG A 269 -2.98 -3.87 -46.21
CA ARG A 269 -2.50 -3.48 -44.87
C ARG A 269 -2.67 -1.97 -44.69
N ILE A 270 -3.36 -1.57 -43.64
CA ILE A 270 -3.55 -0.15 -43.30
C ILE A 270 -2.71 0.21 -42.06
N PRO A 271 -2.27 1.47 -41.89
CA PRO A 271 -1.45 1.91 -40.76
C PRO A 271 -2.31 2.08 -39.49
N TYR A 272 -2.89 0.97 -39.01
CA TYR A 272 -3.73 0.87 -37.82
C TYR A 272 -3.39 -0.41 -37.07
N PHE A 273 -3.27 -0.30 -35.75
CA PHE A 273 -3.52 -1.42 -34.84
C PHE A 273 -5.04 -1.65 -34.73
N SER A 274 -5.46 -2.85 -34.34
CA SER A 274 -6.90 -3.07 -34.10
C SER A 274 -7.38 -2.23 -32.91
N SER A 275 -8.52 -1.58 -33.07
CA SER A 275 -9.16 -0.75 -32.06
C SER A 275 -10.66 -0.66 -32.35
N PRO A 276 -11.55 -1.02 -31.40
CA PRO A 276 -12.99 -0.95 -31.61
C PRO A 276 -13.50 0.48 -31.78
N ASP A 277 -12.80 1.45 -31.20
CA ASP A 277 -13.19 2.87 -31.15
C ASP A 277 -12.87 3.65 -32.44
N VAL A 278 -12.16 3.03 -33.37
CA VAL A 278 -11.70 3.64 -34.61
C VAL A 278 -12.36 2.97 -35.81
N THR A 279 -12.74 3.75 -36.83
CA THR A 279 -13.29 3.22 -38.08
C THR A 279 -12.42 3.59 -39.29
N TYR A 280 -12.34 2.68 -40.26
CA TYR A 280 -11.75 2.90 -41.57
C TYR A 280 -12.78 2.58 -42.65
N LEU A 281 -13.06 3.55 -43.52
CA LEU A 281 -14.12 3.47 -44.54
C LEU A 281 -15.51 3.09 -43.97
N GLY A 282 -15.80 3.51 -42.73
CA GLY A 282 -17.06 3.24 -42.04
C GLY A 282 -17.13 1.90 -41.31
N THR A 283 -16.08 1.07 -41.37
CA THR A 283 -16.00 -0.21 -40.66
C THR A 283 -15.03 -0.08 -39.48
N SER A 284 -15.40 -0.56 -38.29
CA SER A 284 -14.49 -0.55 -37.13
C SER A 284 -13.24 -1.39 -37.42
N VAL A 285 -12.06 -0.89 -37.01
CA VAL A 285 -10.77 -1.57 -37.21
C VAL A 285 -10.44 -2.56 -36.08
N GLY A 286 -11.32 -2.69 -35.08
CA GLY A 286 -11.26 -3.66 -33.98
C GLY A 286 -12.65 -4.20 -33.62
N ASN A 287 -12.74 -5.05 -32.61
CA ASN A 287 -14.02 -5.53 -32.05
C ASN A 287 -13.91 -5.49 -30.52
N ALA A 288 -14.94 -4.99 -29.85
CA ALA A 288 -14.93 -4.81 -28.40
C ALA A 288 -14.75 -6.16 -27.69
N GLY A 289 -13.77 -6.22 -26.78
CA GLY A 289 -13.45 -7.42 -26.00
C GLY A 289 -12.72 -8.52 -26.76
N THR A 290 -12.44 -8.36 -28.07
CA THR A 290 -11.78 -9.41 -28.87
C THR A 290 -10.61 -8.95 -29.75
N GLU A 291 -10.74 -7.91 -30.55
CA GLU A 291 -9.66 -7.42 -31.43
C GLU A 291 -9.34 -5.98 -31.07
N ASP A 292 -8.44 -5.79 -30.09
CA ASP A 292 -8.09 -4.50 -29.51
C ASP A 292 -6.60 -4.43 -29.11
N ASN A 293 -5.73 -4.41 -30.12
CA ASN A 293 -4.30 -4.15 -29.91
C ASN A 293 -4.06 -2.77 -29.27
N ALA A 294 -4.93 -1.79 -29.51
CA ALA A 294 -4.79 -0.46 -28.92
C ALA A 294 -4.90 -0.50 -27.39
N GLN A 295 -5.80 -1.31 -26.83
CA GLN A 295 -5.88 -1.56 -25.40
C GLN A 295 -4.60 -2.20 -24.85
N VAL A 296 -4.04 -3.22 -25.53
CA VAL A 296 -2.77 -3.85 -25.11
C VAL A 296 -1.64 -2.84 -25.04
N LEU A 297 -1.45 -2.06 -26.11
CA LEU A 297 -0.38 -1.06 -26.18
C LEU A 297 -0.54 0.00 -25.08
N SER A 298 -1.77 0.43 -24.81
CA SER A 298 -2.06 1.42 -23.76
C SER A 298 -1.74 0.89 -22.36
N LEU A 299 -1.97 -0.41 -22.11
CA LEU A 299 -1.65 -1.06 -20.83
C LEU A 299 -0.15 -1.31 -20.66
N SER A 300 0.56 -1.64 -21.74
CA SER A 300 1.99 -1.96 -21.70
C SER A 300 2.90 -0.73 -21.79
N ALA A 301 2.46 0.35 -22.43
CA ALA A 301 3.27 1.55 -22.67
C ALA A 301 3.91 2.15 -21.39
N PRO A 302 3.19 2.29 -20.25
CA PRO A 302 3.77 2.82 -19.03
C PRO A 302 4.91 1.96 -18.45
N TYR A 303 4.91 0.65 -18.71
CA TYR A 303 5.97 -0.25 -18.27
C TYR A 303 7.16 -0.17 -19.21
N VAL A 304 6.91 -0.24 -20.52
CA VAL A 304 7.95 -0.25 -21.55
C VAL A 304 8.72 1.07 -21.57
N SER A 305 8.04 2.21 -21.45
CA SER A 305 8.69 3.54 -21.37
C SER A 305 9.48 3.78 -20.08
N ASN A 306 9.53 2.80 -19.18
CA ASN A 306 10.31 2.86 -17.94
C ASN A 306 11.28 1.68 -17.83
N PHE A 307 11.56 0.98 -18.95
CA PHE A 307 12.64 -0.01 -18.98
C PHE A 307 13.99 0.68 -18.78
N ARG A 308 14.19 1.86 -19.35
CA ARG A 308 15.33 2.73 -19.04
C ARG A 308 14.84 4.16 -18.84
N LYS A 309 15.55 4.89 -17.98
CA LYS A 309 15.38 6.33 -17.90
C LYS A 309 15.85 6.97 -19.21
N SER A 310 15.02 7.80 -19.80
CA SER A 310 15.43 8.61 -20.93
C SER A 310 16.56 9.59 -20.56
N VAL A 311 17.62 9.63 -21.37
CA VAL A 311 18.80 10.48 -21.17
C VAL A 311 19.11 11.40 -22.35
N VAL A 312 18.53 11.13 -23.52
CA VAL A 312 18.73 11.95 -24.73
C VAL A 312 17.64 13.02 -24.81
N GLN A 313 18.01 14.29 -24.64
CA GLN A 313 17.05 15.40 -24.66
C GLN A 313 16.57 15.73 -26.07
N ALA A 314 15.29 16.08 -26.21
CA ALA A 314 14.67 16.52 -27.46
C ALA A 314 13.39 17.34 -27.20
N LEU A 315 12.98 18.13 -28.21
CA LEU A 315 11.66 18.75 -28.27
C LEU A 315 10.74 17.82 -29.06
N LEU A 316 9.73 17.26 -28.41
CA LEU A 316 8.91 16.17 -28.97
C LEU A 316 7.51 16.66 -29.30
N PRO A 317 7.23 17.07 -30.54
CA PRO A 317 5.87 17.36 -30.96
C PRO A 317 5.08 16.08 -31.19
N THR A 318 3.76 16.17 -31.06
CA THR A 318 2.83 15.06 -31.36
C THR A 318 2.71 14.75 -32.85
N ARG A 319 3.18 15.67 -33.71
CA ARG A 319 3.20 15.55 -35.18
C ARG A 319 4.17 16.57 -35.78
N PHE A 320 4.71 16.25 -36.96
CA PHE A 320 5.67 17.10 -37.69
C PHE A 320 5.04 17.90 -38.84
N ASP A 321 3.73 17.74 -39.04
CA ASP A 321 2.91 18.52 -39.95
C ASP A 321 1.64 19.00 -39.25
N LEU A 322 1.13 20.17 -39.64
CA LEU A 322 -0.17 20.68 -39.20
C LEU A 322 -0.88 21.35 -40.37
N GLN A 323 -2.06 20.83 -40.70
CA GLN A 323 -2.96 21.44 -41.66
C GLN A 323 -3.95 22.36 -40.93
N VAL A 324 -4.08 23.59 -41.43
CA VAL A 324 -5.01 24.58 -40.89
C VAL A 324 -5.93 25.00 -42.03
N VAL A 325 -7.25 24.86 -41.84
CA VAL A 325 -8.21 25.38 -42.83
C VAL A 325 -8.24 26.89 -42.73
N GLU A 326 -8.23 27.57 -43.87
CA GLU A 326 -8.38 29.02 -44.01
C GLU A 326 -9.57 29.54 -43.14
N GLY A 327 -9.36 30.63 -42.40
CA GLY A 327 -10.32 31.19 -41.44
C GLY A 327 -10.51 30.36 -40.15
N GLY A 328 -9.74 29.28 -40.01
CA GLY A 328 -9.78 28.32 -38.92
C GLY A 328 -8.52 28.29 -38.06
N SER A 329 -8.55 27.41 -37.05
CA SER A 329 -7.41 27.16 -36.16
C SER A 329 -7.16 25.67 -36.05
N ALA A 330 -5.89 25.31 -35.86
CA ALA A 330 -5.49 23.97 -35.49
C ALA A 330 -4.41 24.02 -34.41
N SER A 331 -4.15 22.89 -33.78
CA SER A 331 -3.19 22.82 -32.69
C SER A 331 -2.42 21.51 -32.68
N LEU A 332 -1.23 21.55 -32.11
CA LEU A 332 -0.40 20.38 -31.81
C LEU A 332 0.13 20.50 -30.39
N LYS A 333 0.61 19.41 -29.80
CA LYS A 333 1.26 19.44 -28.49
C LYS A 333 2.74 19.13 -28.64
N PHE A 334 3.57 19.62 -27.72
CA PHE A 334 4.96 19.19 -27.60
C PHE A 334 5.42 19.14 -26.14
N ARG A 335 6.47 18.36 -25.86
CA ARG A 335 7.05 18.22 -24.53
C ARG A 335 8.57 18.10 -24.59
N LEU A 336 9.23 18.11 -23.43
CA LEU A 336 10.61 17.67 -23.32
C LEU A 336 10.67 16.14 -23.23
N ALA A 337 11.77 15.58 -23.71
CA ALA A 337 12.01 14.15 -23.64
C ALA A 337 12.63 13.68 -22.31
N VAL A 338 13.36 14.58 -21.64
CA VAL A 338 14.07 14.27 -20.41
C VAL A 338 13.76 15.33 -19.36
N GLN A 339 13.56 14.89 -18.11
CA GLN A 339 13.40 15.78 -16.96
C GLN A 339 14.57 16.75 -16.84
N PRO A 340 14.33 18.08 -16.89
CA PRO A 340 15.39 19.06 -16.78
C PRO A 340 15.80 19.24 -15.32
N THR A 341 17.09 19.48 -15.07
CA THR A 341 17.63 19.77 -13.73
C THR A 341 17.47 21.24 -13.33
N VAL A 342 17.21 22.12 -14.29
CA VAL A 342 16.89 23.54 -14.15
C VAL A 342 15.80 23.91 -15.15
N PRO A 343 14.92 24.89 -14.89
CA PRO A 343 13.87 25.27 -15.84
C PRO A 343 14.43 25.59 -17.24
N VAL A 344 13.80 25.04 -18.28
CA VAL A 344 14.14 25.21 -19.70
C VAL A 344 13.09 26.11 -20.34
N GLN A 345 13.55 27.18 -20.98
CA GLN A 345 12.70 28.02 -21.83
C GLN A 345 12.72 27.51 -23.27
N VAL A 346 11.54 27.25 -23.82
CA VAL A 346 11.33 26.91 -25.23
C VAL A 346 10.65 28.07 -25.94
N SER A 347 11.30 28.61 -26.97
CA SER A 347 10.73 29.63 -27.84
C SER A 347 10.11 28.98 -29.09
N VAL A 348 8.89 29.41 -29.40
CA VAL A 348 8.06 28.98 -30.53
C VAL A 348 7.98 30.14 -31.52
N SER A 349 8.31 29.88 -32.79
CA SER A 349 8.21 30.87 -33.86
C SER A 349 7.62 30.27 -35.14
N ILE A 350 7.00 31.10 -35.97
CA ILE A 350 6.55 30.74 -37.32
C ILE A 350 7.31 31.62 -38.32
N SER A 351 7.76 31.03 -39.41
CA SER A 351 8.36 31.74 -40.56
C SER A 351 7.84 31.17 -41.87
N GLY A 352 7.46 32.03 -42.82
CA GLY A 352 6.90 31.62 -44.10
C GLY A 352 5.75 32.54 -44.47
N ASP A 353 4.62 31.96 -44.85
CA ASP A 353 3.40 32.70 -45.16
C ASP A 353 2.91 33.58 -44.00
N GLY A 354 2.38 34.76 -44.33
CA GLY A 354 1.90 35.75 -43.37
C GLY A 354 0.52 35.41 -42.79
N ASP A 355 -0.25 34.57 -43.49
CA ASP A 355 -1.59 34.17 -43.07
C ASP A 355 -1.57 33.15 -41.92
N LEU A 356 -0.44 32.46 -41.74
CA LEU A 356 -0.23 31.52 -40.63
C LEU A 356 0.41 32.21 -39.42
N SER A 357 -0.32 32.27 -38.31
CA SER A 357 0.11 32.96 -37.09
C SER A 357 -0.10 32.13 -35.82
N LEU A 358 0.69 32.43 -34.78
CA LEU A 358 0.53 31.80 -33.46
C LEU A 358 -0.64 32.45 -32.72
N ALA A 359 -1.51 31.63 -32.14
CA ALA A 359 -2.65 32.07 -31.34
C ALA A 359 -2.43 31.92 -29.83
N GLY A 360 -1.25 31.48 -29.39
CA GLY A 360 -0.88 31.28 -27.98
C GLY A 360 0.52 31.82 -27.65
N PRO A 361 1.06 31.53 -26.44
CA PRO A 361 2.34 32.05 -25.99
C PRO A 361 3.51 31.58 -26.85
N THR A 362 4.46 32.48 -27.10
CA THR A 362 5.69 32.22 -27.86
C THR A 362 6.83 31.68 -27.00
N ASP A 363 6.77 31.82 -25.68
CA ASP A 363 7.78 31.35 -24.74
C ASP A 363 7.14 30.47 -23.67
N LEU A 364 7.61 29.23 -23.57
CA LEU A 364 7.06 28.19 -22.71
C LEU A 364 8.14 27.66 -21.76
N THR A 365 7.86 27.68 -20.45
CA THR A 365 8.77 27.17 -19.42
C THR A 365 8.47 25.73 -19.07
N PHE A 366 9.50 24.89 -19.10
CA PHE A 366 9.46 23.50 -18.65
C PHE A 366 10.38 23.28 -17.46
N ASP A 367 9.91 22.61 -16.42
CA ASP A 367 10.65 22.31 -15.19
C ASP A 367 10.48 20.83 -14.77
N SER A 368 10.95 20.49 -13.58
CA SER A 368 10.88 19.11 -13.07
C SER A 368 9.46 18.58 -12.89
N GLY A 369 8.43 19.44 -12.83
CA GLY A 369 7.03 19.09 -12.60
C GLY A 369 6.14 19.06 -13.84
N ASN A 370 6.56 19.61 -14.98
CA ASN A 370 5.74 19.67 -16.20
C ASN A 370 6.43 19.21 -17.50
N TRP A 371 7.71 18.85 -17.46
CA TRP A 371 8.52 18.54 -18.64
C TRP A 371 7.94 17.45 -19.56
N ASN A 372 7.29 16.45 -18.98
CA ASN A 372 6.71 15.30 -19.68
C ASN A 372 5.25 15.53 -20.09
N ILE A 373 4.70 16.71 -19.82
CA ILE A 373 3.33 17.09 -20.15
C ILE A 373 3.32 17.84 -21.48
N GLY A 374 2.48 17.38 -22.42
CA GLY A 374 2.34 18.01 -23.73
C GLY A 374 1.73 19.41 -23.64
N ARG A 375 2.55 20.44 -23.87
CA ARG A 375 2.13 21.85 -23.98
C ARG A 375 1.57 22.09 -25.37
N THR A 376 0.43 22.74 -25.43
CA THR A 376 -0.28 22.95 -26.70
C THR A 376 0.22 24.21 -27.39
N ILE A 377 0.46 24.12 -28.70
CA ILE A 377 0.70 25.25 -29.59
C ILE A 377 -0.49 25.38 -30.52
N HIS A 378 -0.95 26.62 -30.66
CA HIS A 378 -2.13 26.97 -31.44
C HIS A 378 -1.73 27.81 -32.64
N VAL A 379 -2.18 27.39 -33.81
CA VAL A 379 -1.90 28.02 -35.09
C VAL A 379 -3.22 28.41 -35.74
N PHE A 380 -3.28 29.63 -36.26
CA PHE A 380 -4.42 30.17 -36.98
C PHE A 380 -4.03 30.47 -38.42
N ALA A 381 -4.96 30.26 -39.36
CA ALA A 381 -4.81 30.63 -40.77
C ALA A 381 -5.81 31.75 -41.11
N GLN A 382 -5.31 32.89 -41.56
CA GLN A 382 -6.11 34.05 -41.93
C GLN A 382 -6.85 33.82 -43.24
N SER A 383 -8.15 34.17 -43.28
CA SER A 383 -8.89 34.21 -44.54
C SER A 383 -8.33 35.30 -45.44
N ASP A 384 -8.07 34.94 -46.69
CA ASP A 384 -7.67 35.88 -47.72
C ASP A 384 -8.58 35.77 -48.94
N ALA A 385 -8.12 36.16 -50.13
CA ALA A 385 -8.95 36.15 -51.34
C ALA A 385 -8.27 35.41 -52.50
N ASP A 386 -7.15 34.75 -52.25
CA ASP A 386 -6.47 33.99 -53.27
C ASP A 386 -6.96 32.53 -53.28
N SER A 387 -6.28 31.65 -54.01
CA SER A 387 -6.69 30.24 -54.11
C SER A 387 -5.48 29.32 -54.01
N ALA A 388 -4.38 29.86 -53.49
CA ALA A 388 -3.10 29.21 -53.32
C ALA A 388 -2.93 28.89 -51.84
N ASN A 389 -2.71 27.61 -51.54
CA ASN A 389 -2.39 27.22 -50.17
C ASN A 389 -1.12 27.93 -49.68
N GLY A 390 -1.22 28.67 -48.58
CA GLY A 390 -0.08 29.18 -47.83
C GLY A 390 0.75 28.05 -47.19
N SER A 391 2.05 28.30 -47.00
CA SER A 391 2.93 27.38 -46.28
C SER A 391 3.91 28.10 -45.37
N ALA A 392 4.10 27.57 -44.16
CA ALA A 392 5.02 28.11 -43.19
C ALA A 392 5.75 26.99 -42.43
N THR A 393 6.83 27.35 -41.74
CA THR A 393 7.55 26.45 -40.84
C THR A 393 7.43 26.98 -39.42
N LEU A 394 6.90 26.15 -38.53
CA LEU A 394 6.89 26.36 -37.09
C LEU A 394 8.18 25.79 -36.49
N THR A 395 8.92 26.58 -35.72
CA THR A 395 10.19 26.19 -35.11
C THR A 395 10.11 26.24 -33.60
N LEU A 396 10.45 25.13 -32.96
CA LEU A 396 10.67 24.99 -31.52
C LEU A 396 12.16 25.08 -31.25
N SER A 397 12.58 25.95 -30.33
CA SER A 397 14.00 26.16 -30.01
C SER A 397 14.23 26.33 -28.52
N ALA A 398 15.31 25.74 -28.00
CA ALA A 398 15.73 25.89 -26.61
C ALA A 398 17.26 25.79 -26.51
N ASN A 399 17.85 26.41 -25.50
CA ASN A 399 19.30 26.41 -25.33
C ASN A 399 19.83 24.99 -25.03
N GLY A 400 20.82 24.52 -25.79
CA GLY A 400 21.43 23.19 -25.62
C GLY A 400 20.57 22.01 -26.09
N ILE A 401 19.40 22.27 -26.70
CA ILE A 401 18.51 21.24 -27.25
C ILE A 401 18.37 21.46 -28.76
N PRO A 402 18.51 20.42 -29.60
CA PRO A 402 18.29 20.56 -31.04
C PRO A 402 16.89 21.13 -31.34
N SER A 403 16.83 22.12 -32.23
CA SER A 403 15.56 22.72 -32.65
C SER A 403 14.73 21.74 -33.46
N THR A 404 13.40 21.84 -33.36
CA THR A 404 12.47 21.00 -34.10
C THR A 404 11.60 21.87 -35.00
N SER A 405 11.51 21.50 -36.28
CA SER A 405 10.71 22.21 -37.28
C SER A 405 9.49 21.38 -37.67
N ILE A 406 8.34 22.03 -37.74
CA ILE A 406 7.04 21.46 -38.09
C ILE A 406 6.53 22.20 -39.31
N GLN A 407 6.07 21.45 -40.33
CA GLN A 407 5.51 22.05 -41.53
C GLN A 407 4.06 22.46 -41.30
N LEU A 408 3.76 23.71 -41.62
CA LEU A 408 2.41 24.25 -41.61
C LEU A 408 1.94 24.39 -43.04
N SER A 409 0.74 23.91 -43.31
CA SER A 409 0.09 24.07 -44.62
C SER A 409 -1.33 24.55 -44.41
N GLU A 410 -1.67 25.60 -45.12
CA GLU A 410 -3.03 26.08 -45.20
C GLU A 410 -3.85 25.23 -46.19
N ILE A 411 -5.13 25.02 -45.86
CA ILE A 411 -6.11 24.43 -46.75
C ILE A 411 -7.12 25.50 -47.11
N GLU A 412 -7.09 25.91 -48.38
CA GLU A 412 -8.02 26.87 -48.98
C GLU A 412 -9.48 26.42 -48.82
N SER A 413 -10.36 27.36 -48.45
CA SER A 413 -11.79 27.09 -48.23
C SER A 413 -12.72 27.92 -49.14
N GLY A 414 -12.18 28.89 -49.88
CA GLY A 414 -12.87 29.75 -50.82
C GLY A 414 -13.57 30.93 -50.16
N THR A 415 -13.07 31.42 -49.02
CA THR A 415 -13.75 32.48 -48.26
C THR A 415 -13.50 33.89 -48.83
N THR A 416 -14.41 34.82 -48.55
CA THR A 416 -14.26 36.24 -48.92
C THR A 416 -13.77 37.05 -47.72
N LEU A 417 -12.83 37.98 -47.93
CA LEU A 417 -12.40 39.01 -46.96
C LEU A 417 -13.56 39.47 -46.06
N GLU A 418 -13.52 39.07 -44.79
CA GLU A 418 -14.51 39.52 -43.82
C GLU A 418 -14.25 40.97 -43.40
N SER A 419 -15.31 41.76 -43.22
CA SER A 419 -15.23 43.10 -42.63
C SER A 419 -15.04 43.08 -41.08
N SER A 420 -14.80 41.90 -40.52
CA SER A 420 -14.59 41.62 -39.09
C SER A 420 -13.11 41.38 -38.80
N PHE A 421 -12.69 41.65 -37.56
CA PHE A 421 -11.38 41.29 -37.05
C PHE A 421 -11.47 40.05 -36.17
N LEU A 422 -10.50 39.15 -36.32
CA LEU A 422 -10.38 37.96 -35.49
C LEU A 422 -9.98 38.32 -34.06
N PHE A 423 -10.67 37.72 -33.11
CA PHE A 423 -10.24 37.61 -31.72
C PHE A 423 -9.99 36.15 -31.38
N ALA A 424 -8.76 35.80 -31.04
CA ALA A 424 -8.39 34.42 -30.75
C ALA A 424 -7.37 34.32 -29.61
N GLY A 425 -7.38 33.18 -28.96
CA GLY A 425 -6.50 32.93 -27.83
C GLY A 425 -6.64 31.52 -27.29
N VAL A 426 -6.07 31.33 -26.11
CA VAL A 426 -5.98 30.03 -25.43
C VAL A 426 -6.42 30.15 -23.98
N VAL A 427 -7.06 29.10 -23.49
CA VAL A 427 -7.28 28.91 -22.06
C VAL A 427 -6.50 27.69 -21.63
N SER A 428 -5.57 27.86 -20.70
CA SER A 428 -4.64 26.83 -20.25
C SER A 428 -4.78 26.62 -18.74
N ASN A 429 -4.51 25.42 -18.22
CA ASN A 429 -4.48 25.18 -16.78
C ASN A 429 -3.13 25.60 -16.16
N GLU A 430 -2.93 25.39 -14.86
CA GLU A 430 -1.68 25.69 -14.14
C GLU A 430 -0.45 24.93 -14.67
N LEU A 431 -0.66 23.81 -15.36
CA LEU A 431 0.37 23.02 -16.05
C LEU A 431 0.52 23.43 -17.53
N GLY A 432 -0.19 24.49 -17.94
CA GLY A 432 -0.35 25.02 -19.30
C GLY A 432 -0.81 24.01 -20.34
N MET A 433 -1.61 23.04 -19.90
CA MET A 433 -2.44 22.22 -20.77
C MET A 433 -3.69 23.00 -21.17
N GLY A 434 -4.06 22.91 -22.45
CA GLY A 434 -5.29 23.53 -22.95
C GLY A 434 -6.56 22.99 -22.29
N LEU A 435 -7.47 23.88 -21.90
CA LEU A 435 -8.69 23.55 -21.17
C LEU A 435 -9.94 23.69 -22.06
N SER A 436 -10.57 22.56 -22.38
CA SER A 436 -11.78 22.53 -23.24
C SER A 436 -13.05 23.05 -22.57
N GLY A 437 -14.06 23.47 -23.34
CA GLY A 437 -15.40 23.80 -22.82
C GLY A 437 -15.46 25.00 -21.87
N VAL A 438 -14.44 25.87 -21.86
CA VAL A 438 -14.47 27.13 -21.13
C VAL A 438 -15.33 28.11 -21.91
N THR A 439 -16.33 28.71 -21.25
CA THR A 439 -17.17 29.73 -21.87
C THR A 439 -16.53 31.10 -21.72
N LEU A 440 -16.16 31.73 -22.82
CA LEU A 440 -15.76 33.13 -22.86
C LEU A 440 -16.97 33.99 -23.23
N THR A 441 -17.44 34.80 -22.29
CA THR A 441 -18.55 35.75 -22.51
C THR A 441 -17.99 37.10 -22.92
N LEU A 442 -18.31 37.56 -24.12
CA LEU A 442 -17.92 38.86 -24.67
C LEU A 442 -19.07 39.84 -24.45
N THR A 443 -18.84 40.93 -23.71
CA THR A 443 -19.85 41.92 -23.35
C THR A 443 -19.45 43.30 -23.82
N ASP A 444 -20.30 43.94 -24.61
CA ASP A 444 -20.15 45.32 -25.10
C ASP A 444 -21.35 46.20 -24.67
N ALA A 445 -21.48 47.39 -25.25
CA ALA A 445 -22.58 48.31 -24.95
C ALA A 445 -23.93 47.88 -25.55
N GLN A 446 -23.94 46.88 -26.43
CA GLN A 446 -25.09 46.38 -27.19
C GLN A 446 -25.60 45.04 -26.66
N GLY A 447 -24.78 44.27 -25.92
CA GLY A 447 -25.19 43.02 -25.26
C GLY A 447 -24.02 42.09 -24.94
N SER A 448 -24.32 40.79 -24.73
CA SER A 448 -23.32 39.75 -24.50
C SER A 448 -23.48 38.59 -25.49
N THR A 449 -22.35 38.10 -26.01
CA THR A 449 -22.24 36.86 -26.79
C THR A 449 -21.25 35.91 -26.12
N ALA A 450 -21.22 34.63 -26.49
CA ALA A 450 -20.32 33.65 -25.89
C ALA A 450 -19.70 32.70 -26.92
N VAL A 451 -18.45 32.33 -26.68
CA VAL A 451 -17.72 31.30 -27.43
C VAL A 451 -17.13 30.29 -26.46
N GLN A 452 -16.88 29.06 -26.93
CA GLN A 452 -16.26 28.02 -26.10
C GLN A 452 -14.91 27.57 -26.65
N THR A 453 -14.06 27.10 -25.75
CA THR A 453 -12.78 26.50 -26.12
C THR A 453 -12.93 25.09 -26.67
N ASP A 454 -12.11 24.74 -27.66
CA ASP A 454 -12.02 23.39 -28.24
C ASP A 454 -11.31 22.38 -27.30
N ALA A 455 -11.11 21.13 -27.74
CA ALA A 455 -10.45 20.06 -26.96
C ALA A 455 -9.03 20.41 -26.48
N ASN A 456 -8.41 21.41 -27.08
CA ASN A 456 -7.05 21.84 -26.81
C ASN A 456 -7.01 23.24 -26.15
N GLY A 457 -8.15 23.80 -25.73
CA GLY A 457 -8.20 25.09 -25.04
C GLY A 457 -8.22 26.31 -25.97
N SER A 458 -8.28 26.13 -27.28
CA SER A 458 -8.30 27.21 -28.25
C SER A 458 -9.68 27.85 -28.36
N PHE A 459 -9.78 29.18 -28.42
CA PHE A 459 -11.03 29.88 -28.73
C PHE A 459 -10.85 30.88 -29.87
N ARG A 460 -11.95 31.16 -30.58
CA ARG A 460 -12.01 32.23 -31.57
C ARG A 460 -13.40 32.89 -31.64
N SER A 461 -13.42 34.17 -31.97
CA SER A 461 -14.61 34.95 -32.29
C SER A 461 -14.29 35.98 -33.38
N LEU A 462 -15.27 36.34 -34.19
CA LEU A 462 -15.17 37.45 -35.15
C LEU A 462 -15.84 38.68 -34.55
N LEU A 463 -15.12 39.80 -34.53
CA LEU A 463 -15.56 41.06 -33.92
C LEU A 463 -15.61 42.16 -34.98
N ALA A 464 -16.66 42.99 -34.95
CA ALA A 464 -16.77 44.10 -35.90
C ALA A 464 -15.66 45.14 -35.70
N ALA A 465 -15.27 45.82 -36.78
CA ALA A 465 -14.38 46.97 -36.69
C ALA A 465 -14.96 48.03 -35.72
N GLY A 466 -14.15 48.45 -34.75
CA GLY A 466 -14.57 49.38 -33.69
C GLY A 466 -15.13 48.72 -32.43
N TRP A 467 -15.24 47.40 -32.37
CA TRP A 467 -15.74 46.69 -31.18
C TRP A 467 -14.86 46.94 -29.95
N SER A 468 -15.46 47.17 -28.79
CA SER A 468 -14.78 47.32 -27.51
C SER A 468 -15.66 46.78 -26.38
N GLY A 469 -15.07 46.08 -25.42
CA GLY A 469 -15.84 45.40 -24.39
C GLY A 469 -14.99 44.57 -23.43
N ALA A 470 -15.65 43.81 -22.56
CA ALA A 470 -15.03 42.90 -21.60
C ALA A 470 -15.26 41.44 -22.01
N ILE A 471 -14.26 40.59 -21.78
CA ILE A 471 -14.28 39.15 -22.03
C ILE A 471 -14.08 38.43 -20.71
N THR A 472 -15.08 37.68 -20.29
CA THR A 472 -15.08 36.98 -18.99
C THR A 472 -15.13 35.46 -19.21
N PRO A 473 -14.06 34.72 -18.90
CA PRO A 473 -14.07 33.26 -18.94
C PRO A 473 -14.84 32.67 -17.76
N SER A 474 -15.50 31.53 -17.98
CA SER A 474 -16.20 30.80 -16.93
C SER A 474 -16.26 29.30 -17.23
N ARG A 475 -16.04 28.51 -16.18
CA ARG A 475 -16.24 27.06 -16.13
C ARG A 475 -16.41 26.66 -14.67
N ALA A 476 -17.37 25.80 -14.36
CA ALA A 476 -17.59 25.34 -12.99
C ALA A 476 -16.33 24.66 -12.43
N GLY A 477 -15.96 24.97 -11.19
CA GLY A 477 -14.78 24.41 -10.52
C GLY A 477 -13.44 25.06 -10.88
N TYR A 478 -13.44 26.11 -11.72
CA TYR A 478 -12.24 26.83 -12.14
C TYR A 478 -12.29 28.32 -11.80
N VAL A 479 -11.13 28.86 -11.43
CA VAL A 479 -10.87 30.29 -11.30
C VAL A 479 -9.94 30.70 -12.44
N PHE A 480 -10.19 31.86 -13.05
CA PHE A 480 -9.43 32.32 -14.21
C PHE A 480 -8.61 33.57 -13.90
N ALA A 481 -7.41 33.64 -14.49
CA ALA A 481 -6.50 34.77 -14.45
C ALA A 481 -6.07 35.13 -15.90
N PRO A 482 -6.37 36.36 -16.39
CA PRO A 482 -7.19 37.37 -15.73
C PRO A 482 -8.65 36.90 -15.59
N SER A 483 -9.35 37.36 -14.55
CA SER A 483 -10.78 37.01 -14.37
C SER A 483 -11.69 37.70 -15.40
N SER A 484 -11.20 38.77 -16.03
CA SER A 484 -11.80 39.43 -17.18
C SER A 484 -10.71 40.17 -17.96
N LEU A 485 -10.81 40.16 -19.28
CA LEU A 485 -9.95 40.91 -20.19
C LEU A 485 -10.76 42.05 -20.83
N SER A 486 -10.33 43.30 -20.73
CA SER A 486 -10.96 44.43 -21.42
C SER A 486 -10.20 44.78 -22.69
N LEU A 487 -10.92 44.86 -23.81
CA LEU A 487 -10.37 45.29 -25.10
C LEU A 487 -10.88 46.69 -25.45
N GLY A 488 -9.95 47.55 -25.88
CA GLY A 488 -10.29 48.80 -26.56
C GLY A 488 -10.83 48.55 -27.98
N SER A 489 -11.22 49.63 -28.67
CA SER A 489 -11.73 49.59 -30.04
C SER A 489 -10.80 48.81 -30.98
N ILE A 490 -11.24 47.64 -31.46
CA ILE A 490 -10.46 46.77 -32.34
C ILE A 490 -10.42 47.33 -33.78
N LEU A 491 -9.20 47.47 -34.32
CA LEU A 491 -8.92 47.99 -35.68
C LEU A 491 -8.06 47.03 -36.53
N ALA A 492 -7.69 45.87 -35.98
CA ALA A 492 -6.91 44.80 -36.61
C ALA A 492 -7.15 43.48 -35.84
N ASN A 493 -6.74 42.34 -36.40
CA ASN A 493 -6.81 41.04 -35.71
C ASN A 493 -6.11 41.11 -34.35
N SER A 494 -6.74 40.56 -33.32
CA SER A 494 -6.27 40.55 -31.94
C SER A 494 -6.12 39.09 -31.48
N VAL A 495 -4.91 38.57 -31.61
CA VAL A 495 -4.56 37.17 -31.35
C VAL A 495 -3.55 37.05 -30.22
N GLY A 496 -3.37 35.83 -29.69
CA GLY A 496 -2.39 35.55 -28.63
C GLY A 496 -2.89 35.86 -27.22
N HIS A 497 -4.21 36.01 -27.03
CA HIS A 497 -4.80 36.21 -25.70
C HIS A 497 -4.74 34.94 -24.86
N GLU A 498 -4.48 35.08 -23.56
CA GLU A 498 -4.35 33.94 -22.66
C GLU A 498 -5.20 34.14 -21.40
N PHE A 499 -5.85 33.04 -20.99
CA PHE A 499 -6.41 32.88 -19.66
C PHE A 499 -5.80 31.65 -19.01
N SER A 500 -5.22 31.81 -17.83
CA SER A 500 -4.83 30.68 -16.98
C SER A 500 -6.00 30.30 -16.08
N ALA A 501 -6.34 29.02 -16.05
CA ALA A 501 -7.39 28.43 -15.24
C ALA A 501 -6.76 27.62 -14.11
N THR A 502 -7.19 27.85 -12.87
CA THR A 502 -6.79 27.06 -11.72
C THR A 502 -8.00 26.29 -11.21
N ARG A 503 -7.86 24.97 -11.04
CA ARG A 503 -8.91 24.11 -10.49
C ARG A 503 -8.78 23.94 -8.97
N SER A 504 -9.78 23.30 -8.38
CA SER A 504 -9.67 22.75 -7.02
C SER A 504 -8.46 21.81 -6.91
N SER A 505 -7.73 21.89 -5.80
CA SER A 505 -6.67 20.95 -5.42
C SER A 505 -7.21 19.57 -5.02
N ILE A 506 -8.53 19.40 -4.98
CA ILE A 506 -9.22 18.13 -4.71
C ILE A 506 -9.63 17.52 -6.05
N LEU A 507 -9.34 16.23 -6.21
CA LEU A 507 -9.88 15.40 -7.28
C LEU A 507 -11.08 14.61 -6.76
N TYR A 508 -12.27 14.90 -7.28
CA TYR A 508 -13.51 14.23 -6.91
C TYR A 508 -13.74 13.01 -7.79
N VAL A 509 -14.11 11.89 -7.18
CA VAL A 509 -14.42 10.63 -7.86
C VAL A 509 -15.77 10.12 -7.37
N ASP A 510 -16.70 9.93 -8.30
CA ASP A 510 -18.03 9.41 -8.05
C ASP A 510 -18.47 8.64 -9.30
N LYS A 511 -18.66 7.33 -9.13
CA LYS A 511 -19.05 6.44 -10.23
C LYS A 511 -20.43 6.79 -10.83
N ASP A 512 -21.27 7.48 -10.07
CA ASP A 512 -22.63 7.86 -10.45
C ASP A 512 -22.72 9.30 -10.99
N ALA A 513 -21.59 10.01 -11.08
CA ALA A 513 -21.55 11.35 -11.63
C ALA A 513 -21.94 11.39 -13.12
N VAL A 514 -22.69 12.44 -13.50
CA VAL A 514 -23.24 12.62 -14.86
C VAL A 514 -22.68 13.86 -15.57
N GLY A 515 -21.78 14.61 -14.93
CA GLY A 515 -21.17 15.82 -15.48
C GLY A 515 -20.02 15.54 -16.46
N SER A 516 -19.03 16.44 -16.50
CA SER A 516 -17.93 16.36 -17.46
C SER A 516 -16.92 15.24 -17.22
N GLY A 517 -16.92 14.59 -16.05
CA GLY A 517 -15.99 13.52 -15.71
C GLY A 517 -14.54 13.98 -15.44
N ASP A 518 -14.30 15.27 -15.21
CA ASP A 518 -12.96 15.86 -15.05
C ASP A 518 -12.46 15.93 -13.59
N GLY A 519 -13.30 15.50 -12.65
CA GLY A 519 -12.99 15.42 -11.22
C GLY A 519 -12.96 16.76 -10.49
N THR A 520 -13.50 17.84 -11.06
CA THR A 520 -13.36 19.22 -10.51
C THR A 520 -14.35 19.59 -9.40
N SER A 521 -15.42 18.81 -9.28
CA SER A 521 -16.47 18.92 -8.26
C SER A 521 -17.22 17.59 -8.20
N TRP A 522 -18.10 17.38 -7.22
CA TRP A 522 -18.96 16.20 -7.18
C TRP A 522 -19.82 16.03 -8.45
N THR A 523 -20.41 17.12 -8.97
CA THR A 523 -21.19 17.06 -10.22
C THR A 523 -20.35 16.61 -11.42
N ASN A 524 -19.09 17.03 -11.47
CA ASN A 524 -18.15 16.73 -12.55
C ASN A 524 -17.15 15.63 -12.18
N ALA A 525 -17.45 14.83 -11.16
CA ALA A 525 -16.49 13.87 -10.61
C ALA A 525 -16.07 12.84 -11.67
N ALA A 526 -14.84 12.33 -11.57
CA ALA A 526 -14.41 11.23 -12.41
C ALA A 526 -15.20 9.97 -12.04
N THR A 527 -15.67 9.23 -13.05
CA THR A 527 -16.50 8.03 -12.83
C THR A 527 -15.68 6.75 -12.67
N ASP A 528 -14.40 6.79 -13.06
CA ASP A 528 -13.45 5.68 -12.91
C ASP A 528 -12.29 6.10 -12.01
N LEU A 529 -12.15 5.42 -10.86
CA LEU A 529 -11.12 5.74 -9.87
C LEU A 529 -9.71 5.39 -10.39
N ALA A 530 -9.53 4.28 -11.10
CA ALA A 530 -8.20 3.86 -11.55
C ALA A 530 -7.62 4.88 -12.55
N GLN A 531 -8.45 5.38 -13.46
CA GLN A 531 -8.11 6.46 -14.40
C GLN A 531 -7.90 7.80 -13.67
N ALA A 532 -8.74 8.12 -12.67
CA ALA A 532 -8.59 9.33 -11.88
C ALA A 532 -7.25 9.38 -11.13
N LEU A 533 -6.84 8.25 -10.53
CA LEU A 533 -5.55 8.13 -9.83
C LEU A 533 -4.34 8.27 -10.76
N VAL A 534 -4.51 8.13 -12.08
CA VAL A 534 -3.45 8.38 -13.08
C VAL A 534 -3.61 9.69 -13.85
N SER A 535 -4.43 10.62 -13.34
CA SER A 535 -4.73 11.89 -14.02
C SER A 535 -3.56 12.89 -13.98
N GLN A 536 -3.14 13.36 -15.15
CA GLN A 536 -2.09 14.37 -15.30
C GLN A 536 -2.44 15.75 -14.71
N ALA A 537 -3.69 15.97 -14.31
CA ALA A 537 -4.08 17.21 -13.61
C ALA A 537 -3.38 17.31 -12.25
N SER A 538 -3.06 18.53 -11.81
CA SER A 538 -2.54 18.76 -10.47
C SER A 538 -3.66 18.58 -9.44
N PHE A 539 -3.38 17.82 -8.38
CA PHE A 539 -4.22 17.68 -7.20
C PHE A 539 -3.34 17.23 -6.03
N ASN A 540 -3.80 17.50 -4.81
CA ASN A 540 -3.11 17.14 -3.57
C ASN A 540 -3.90 16.10 -2.76
N GLU A 541 -5.21 16.01 -3.02
CA GLU A 541 -6.12 15.06 -2.37
C GLU A 541 -7.07 14.45 -3.41
N VAL A 542 -7.49 13.21 -3.15
CA VAL A 542 -8.55 12.52 -3.91
C VAL A 542 -9.69 12.18 -2.96
N TRP A 543 -10.89 12.62 -3.28
CA TRP A 543 -12.11 12.34 -2.50
C TRP A 543 -13.01 11.40 -3.30
N VAL A 544 -13.30 10.24 -2.73
CA VAL A 544 -14.01 9.16 -3.40
C VAL A 544 -15.35 8.94 -2.71
N ALA A 545 -16.43 9.09 -3.49
CA ALA A 545 -17.78 8.81 -3.02
C ALA A 545 -17.98 7.33 -2.67
N GLU A 546 -19.07 7.02 -2.00
CA GLU A 546 -19.49 5.65 -1.77
C GLU A 546 -19.70 4.90 -3.08
N GLY A 547 -19.46 3.59 -3.06
CA GLY A 547 -19.57 2.76 -4.25
C GLY A 547 -18.52 1.67 -4.31
N THR A 548 -18.68 0.79 -5.30
CA THR A 548 -17.68 -0.22 -5.64
C THR A 548 -16.95 0.20 -6.89
N TYR A 549 -15.62 0.25 -6.80
CA TYR A 549 -14.71 0.63 -7.86
C TYR A 549 -13.83 -0.57 -8.20
N PHE A 550 -13.52 -0.71 -9.50
CA PHE A 550 -12.68 -1.78 -10.02
C PHE A 550 -11.38 -1.21 -10.60
N PRO A 551 -10.23 -1.88 -10.42
CA PRO A 551 -8.94 -1.36 -10.88
C PRO A 551 -8.76 -1.40 -12.41
N GLY A 552 -9.63 -2.11 -13.13
CA GLY A 552 -9.60 -2.24 -14.59
C GLY A 552 -10.42 -3.45 -15.04
N SER A 553 -10.04 -4.05 -16.17
CA SER A 553 -10.76 -5.17 -16.79
C SER A 553 -9.92 -6.44 -16.93
N ILE A 554 -8.68 -6.45 -16.43
CA ILE A 554 -7.77 -7.59 -16.49
C ILE A 554 -7.12 -7.84 -15.13
N ARG A 555 -6.70 -9.08 -14.88
CA ARG A 555 -6.13 -9.48 -13.59
C ARG A 555 -4.92 -8.66 -13.13
N PRO A 556 -4.01 -8.21 -14.01
CA PRO A 556 -2.90 -7.34 -13.60
C PRO A 556 -3.31 -5.89 -13.24
N SER A 557 -4.56 -5.48 -13.46
CA SER A 557 -5.01 -4.14 -13.11
C SER A 557 -5.01 -3.94 -11.59
N ALA A 558 -4.49 -2.79 -11.14
CA ALA A 558 -4.48 -2.39 -9.73
C ALA A 558 -4.76 -0.89 -9.57
N PHE A 559 -5.28 -0.49 -8.42
CA PHE A 559 -5.34 0.92 -8.02
C PHE A 559 -3.94 1.38 -7.60
N ASN A 560 -3.27 2.09 -8.51
CA ASN A 560 -1.95 2.67 -8.26
C ASN A 560 -2.11 4.00 -7.51
N LEU A 561 -1.79 4.02 -6.22
CA LEU A 561 -1.88 5.27 -5.45
C LEU A 561 -0.78 6.23 -5.92
N PRO A 562 -1.10 7.50 -6.20
CA PRO A 562 -0.11 8.46 -6.63
C PRO A 562 0.89 8.79 -5.50
N PRO A 563 2.15 9.09 -5.82
CA PRO A 563 3.14 9.47 -4.81
C PRO A 563 2.74 10.79 -4.14
N ASP A 564 2.99 10.90 -2.83
CA ASP A 564 2.71 12.09 -2.02
C ASP A 564 1.24 12.58 -2.02
N ILE A 565 0.29 11.75 -2.47
CA ILE A 565 -1.14 12.08 -2.52
C ILE A 565 -1.93 11.36 -1.43
N GLN A 566 -2.89 12.08 -0.85
CA GLN A 566 -3.83 11.55 0.12
C GLN A 566 -5.14 11.15 -0.58
N VAL A 567 -5.52 9.88 -0.45
CA VAL A 567 -6.72 9.30 -1.06
C VAL A 567 -7.70 8.93 0.04
N TYR A 568 -8.90 9.49 -0.02
CA TYR A 568 -9.91 9.44 1.03
C TYR A 568 -11.24 8.87 0.53
N GLY A 569 -11.73 7.85 1.21
CA GLY A 569 -13.07 7.28 1.03
C GLY A 569 -14.03 7.77 2.12
N GLY A 570 -15.30 7.37 2.03
CA GLY A 570 -16.30 7.71 3.04
C GLY A 570 -17.19 8.92 2.71
N PHE A 571 -17.20 9.40 1.47
CA PHE A 571 -18.03 10.54 1.05
C PHE A 571 -19.36 10.07 0.45
N GLY A 572 -20.44 10.82 0.66
CA GLY A 572 -21.73 10.62 0.02
C GLY A 572 -21.88 11.41 -1.30
N GLY A 573 -20.87 12.16 -1.71
CA GLY A 573 -20.87 12.91 -2.97
C GLY A 573 -21.48 14.31 -2.88
N THR A 574 -21.60 14.86 -1.66
CA THR A 574 -22.19 16.21 -1.44
C THR A 574 -21.38 17.08 -0.50
N GLU A 575 -20.35 16.52 0.14
CA GLU A 575 -19.55 17.17 1.16
C GLU A 575 -18.70 18.32 0.59
N THR A 576 -18.59 19.39 1.37
CA THR A 576 -17.74 20.55 1.08
C THR A 576 -16.48 20.58 1.93
N LEU A 577 -16.44 19.80 3.02
CA LEU A 577 -15.31 19.71 3.95
C LEU A 577 -14.94 18.25 4.21
N ARG A 578 -13.65 18.01 4.42
CA ARG A 578 -13.09 16.67 4.61
C ARG A 578 -13.69 15.93 5.81
N ASP A 579 -13.95 16.65 6.89
CA ASP A 579 -14.43 16.11 8.17
C ASP A 579 -15.94 15.78 8.15
N GLN A 580 -16.65 16.10 7.06
CA GLN A 580 -18.03 15.68 6.84
C GLN A 580 -18.14 14.22 6.37
N ARG A 581 -17.02 13.58 6.00
CA ARG A 581 -16.98 12.17 5.62
C ARG A 581 -17.58 11.28 6.71
N ASN A 582 -18.22 10.20 6.30
CA ASN A 582 -18.67 9.15 7.20
C ASN A 582 -18.35 7.76 6.63
N PRO A 583 -17.11 7.25 6.82
CA PRO A 583 -16.68 5.96 6.30
C PRO A 583 -17.48 4.75 6.80
N SER A 584 -18.25 4.90 7.88
CA SER A 584 -19.09 3.83 8.42
C SER A 584 -20.47 3.72 7.75
N SER A 585 -20.91 4.78 7.06
CA SER A 585 -22.20 4.83 6.36
C SER A 585 -22.02 4.85 4.85
N ASN A 586 -21.02 5.58 4.37
CA ASN A 586 -20.73 5.79 2.95
C ASN A 586 -19.57 4.87 2.53
N HIS A 587 -19.84 3.58 2.34
CA HIS A 587 -18.77 2.61 2.08
C HIS A 587 -18.13 2.82 0.69
N THR A 588 -16.84 3.13 0.68
CA THR A 588 -16.02 3.15 -0.54
C THR A 588 -15.22 1.84 -0.67
N ILE A 589 -15.55 1.03 -1.67
CA ILE A 589 -15.05 -0.33 -1.85
C ILE A 589 -14.13 -0.39 -3.08
N LEU A 590 -12.90 -0.84 -2.88
CA LEU A 590 -11.96 -1.23 -3.92
C LEU A 590 -12.03 -2.75 -4.07
N SER A 591 -12.60 -3.24 -5.16
CA SER A 591 -12.84 -4.67 -5.37
C SER A 591 -11.95 -5.23 -6.49
N GLY A 592 -11.37 -6.40 -6.23
CA GLY A 592 -10.69 -7.23 -7.20
C GLY A 592 -11.61 -8.20 -7.97
N ASP A 593 -12.92 -8.21 -7.73
CA ASP A 593 -13.91 -9.10 -8.38
C ASP A 593 -14.16 -8.68 -9.83
N LEU A 594 -13.19 -8.96 -10.71
CA LEU A 594 -13.22 -8.59 -12.12
C LEU A 594 -13.95 -9.66 -12.93
N GLY A 595 -14.63 -9.25 -14.01
CA GLY A 595 -15.27 -10.18 -14.93
C GLY A 595 -16.58 -10.74 -14.36
N VAL A 596 -16.60 -12.03 -14.03
CA VAL A 596 -17.79 -12.73 -13.52
C VAL A 596 -17.86 -12.64 -12.00
N GLN A 597 -18.89 -11.96 -11.50
CA GLN A 597 -19.11 -11.76 -10.07
C GLN A 597 -18.95 -13.04 -9.24
N GLY A 598 -18.07 -12.99 -8.24
CA GLY A 598 -17.83 -14.06 -7.27
C GLY A 598 -16.98 -15.22 -7.80
N VAL A 599 -16.35 -15.07 -8.97
CA VAL A 599 -15.44 -16.07 -9.52
C VAL A 599 -14.00 -15.63 -9.25
N ASP A 600 -13.31 -16.27 -8.31
CA ASP A 600 -11.97 -15.80 -7.94
C ASP A 600 -10.93 -15.91 -9.09
N SER A 601 -11.17 -16.71 -10.13
CA SER A 601 -10.15 -17.02 -11.16
C SER A 601 -9.83 -15.86 -12.09
N ASP A 602 -10.75 -14.92 -12.26
CA ASP A 602 -10.64 -13.69 -13.04
C ASP A 602 -10.36 -12.46 -12.17
N ASN A 603 -10.29 -12.61 -10.85
CA ASN A 603 -10.00 -11.51 -9.95
C ASN A 603 -8.60 -10.91 -10.13
N ALA A 604 -8.50 -9.63 -9.81
CA ALA A 604 -7.25 -8.88 -9.79
C ALA A 604 -6.20 -9.58 -8.92
N PHE A 605 -4.95 -9.64 -9.38
CA PHE A 605 -3.85 -10.19 -8.58
C PHE A 605 -3.58 -9.33 -7.36
N HIS A 606 -3.60 -8.00 -7.52
CA HIS A 606 -3.40 -7.00 -6.48
C HIS A 606 -4.47 -5.93 -6.63
N VAL A 607 -5.24 -5.64 -5.57
CA VAL A 607 -6.26 -4.59 -5.65
C VAL A 607 -5.60 -3.21 -5.57
N VAL A 608 -4.63 -3.02 -4.66
CA VAL A 608 -3.97 -1.73 -4.43
C VAL A 608 -2.45 -1.86 -4.48
N ILE A 609 -1.80 -0.89 -5.13
CA ILE A 609 -0.34 -0.72 -5.12
C ILE A 609 -0.02 0.71 -4.68
N PRO A 610 0.58 0.93 -3.49
CA PRO A 610 0.90 2.26 -3.00
C PRO A 610 2.22 2.78 -3.60
N SER A 611 2.28 4.10 -3.86
CA SER A 611 3.54 4.81 -4.11
C SER A 611 4.08 5.47 -2.84
N SER A 612 5.36 5.83 -2.84
CA SER A 612 5.97 6.55 -1.73
C SER A 612 5.27 7.89 -1.44
N GLY A 613 5.05 8.20 -0.17
CA GLY A 613 4.32 9.37 0.32
C GLY A 613 2.79 9.23 0.30
N SER A 614 2.25 8.17 -0.31
CA SER A 614 0.80 8.02 -0.44
C SER A 614 0.11 7.72 0.91
N VAL A 615 -1.14 8.20 1.03
CA VAL A 615 -2.04 7.87 2.13
C VAL A 615 -3.33 7.27 1.58
N LEU A 616 -3.75 6.13 2.12
CA LEU A 616 -5.06 5.54 1.87
C LEU A 616 -5.89 5.55 3.16
N ASP A 617 -7.08 6.16 3.14
CA ASP A 617 -7.89 6.32 4.35
C ASP A 617 -9.40 6.14 4.09
N GLY A 618 -10.03 5.22 4.82
CA GLY A 618 -11.48 5.01 4.79
C GLY A 618 -11.99 4.10 3.66
N PHE A 619 -11.23 3.07 3.27
CA PHE A 619 -11.61 2.14 2.19
C PHE A 619 -11.81 0.70 2.66
N VAL A 620 -12.67 -0.03 1.94
CA VAL A 620 -12.71 -1.50 1.99
C VAL A 620 -11.96 -2.06 0.77
N ILE A 621 -10.92 -2.85 0.99
CA ILE A 621 -10.10 -3.50 -0.04
C ILE A 621 -10.43 -5.00 -0.01
N LYS A 622 -11.05 -5.52 -1.07
CA LYS A 622 -11.53 -6.90 -1.07
C LYS A 622 -11.43 -7.63 -2.41
N ASP A 623 -11.56 -8.95 -2.31
CA ASP A 623 -11.69 -9.89 -3.42
C ASP A 623 -10.45 -9.96 -4.35
N GLY A 624 -9.27 -9.53 -3.90
CA GLY A 624 -8.03 -9.80 -4.62
C GLY A 624 -7.68 -11.30 -4.61
N HIS A 625 -7.12 -11.82 -5.71
CA HIS A 625 -6.67 -13.22 -5.80
C HIS A 625 -5.30 -13.38 -6.48
N ALA A 626 -4.24 -13.36 -5.67
CA ALA A 626 -2.86 -13.61 -6.08
C ALA A 626 -2.58 -15.12 -6.24
N SER A 627 -3.13 -15.71 -7.31
CA SER A 627 -3.28 -17.16 -7.46
C SER A 627 -2.05 -17.89 -8.04
N LYS A 628 -0.99 -17.18 -8.44
CA LYS A 628 0.12 -17.79 -9.19
C LYS A 628 1.18 -18.41 -8.27
N ASN A 629 1.91 -19.40 -8.78
CA ASN A 629 2.92 -20.18 -8.05
C ASN A 629 4.34 -19.89 -8.53
N PHE A 630 4.65 -18.63 -8.81
CA PHE A 630 5.95 -18.21 -9.29
C PHE A 630 6.70 -17.48 -8.19
N SER A 631 8.01 -17.32 -8.33
CA SER A 631 8.80 -16.45 -7.43
C SER A 631 8.53 -14.95 -7.65
N ASP A 632 7.46 -14.59 -8.35
CA ASP A 632 7.08 -13.22 -8.65
C ASP A 632 5.97 -12.69 -7.72
N ASP A 633 5.55 -11.45 -7.97
CA ASP A 633 4.57 -10.71 -7.19
C ASP A 633 3.17 -11.34 -7.20
N ARG A 634 2.73 -11.96 -8.32
CA ARG A 634 1.37 -12.50 -8.53
C ARG A 634 0.96 -13.67 -7.63
N GLY A 635 1.87 -14.16 -6.78
CA GLY A 635 1.58 -15.16 -5.74
C GLY A 635 1.32 -14.57 -4.35
N LYS A 636 1.58 -13.28 -4.14
CA LYS A 636 1.53 -12.60 -2.83
C LYS A 636 0.70 -11.31 -2.90
N GLY A 637 0.28 -10.74 -1.76
CA GLY A 637 -0.20 -9.34 -1.73
C GLY A 637 -1.52 -9.09 -2.45
N ALA A 638 -2.55 -9.89 -2.19
CA ALA A 638 -3.76 -9.85 -3.02
C ALA A 638 -4.60 -8.60 -2.81
N GLY A 639 -4.78 -8.15 -1.56
CA GLY A 639 -5.41 -6.86 -1.27
C GLY A 639 -4.46 -5.70 -1.57
N LEU A 640 -3.27 -5.72 -0.98
CA LEU A 640 -2.24 -4.71 -1.19
C LEU A 640 -0.87 -5.35 -1.43
N TRP A 641 -0.19 -4.88 -2.46
CA TRP A 641 1.19 -5.27 -2.77
C TRP A 641 2.08 -4.03 -2.75
N ALA A 642 3.15 -4.07 -1.96
CA ALA A 642 4.11 -2.97 -1.87
C ALA A 642 5.55 -3.48 -1.85
N ASP A 643 6.40 -2.83 -2.64
CA ASP A 643 7.83 -3.12 -2.76
C ASP A 643 8.60 -1.79 -2.79
N SER A 644 9.63 -1.66 -1.95
CA SER A 644 10.51 -0.48 -1.89
C SER A 644 9.78 0.87 -1.77
N SER A 645 8.73 0.95 -0.93
CA SER A 645 7.86 2.14 -0.81
C SER A 645 7.62 2.60 0.63
N THR A 646 7.32 3.89 0.81
CA THR A 646 6.97 4.48 2.12
C THR A 646 5.55 5.04 2.11
N PHE A 647 4.62 4.53 2.92
CA PHE A 647 3.21 4.95 2.83
C PHE A 647 2.44 4.79 4.15
N THR A 648 1.22 5.32 4.22
CA THR A 648 0.34 5.16 5.39
C THR A 648 -1.05 4.69 4.98
N VAL A 649 -1.61 3.76 5.75
CA VAL A 649 -2.99 3.29 5.59
C VAL A 649 -3.75 3.52 6.89
N ARG A 650 -4.94 4.13 6.82
CA ARG A 650 -5.77 4.46 7.98
C ARG A 650 -7.20 4.00 7.78
N ASN A 651 -7.87 3.54 8.84
CA ASN A 651 -9.30 3.24 8.82
C ASN A 651 -9.75 2.35 7.64
N CYS A 652 -8.90 1.43 7.19
CA CYS A 652 -9.16 0.59 6.02
C CYS A 652 -9.46 -0.85 6.45
N THR A 653 -10.32 -1.53 5.68
CA THR A 653 -10.64 -2.94 5.88
C THR A 653 -10.14 -3.77 4.71
N PHE A 654 -9.22 -4.70 4.95
CA PHE A 654 -8.77 -5.72 4.02
C PHE A 654 -9.56 -7.01 4.27
N SER A 655 -10.41 -7.40 3.32
CA SER A 655 -11.31 -8.56 3.51
C SER A 655 -11.39 -9.51 2.32
N ASN A 656 -11.53 -10.80 2.61
CA ASN A 656 -11.72 -11.85 1.60
C ASN A 656 -10.66 -11.89 0.48
N ASN A 657 -9.44 -11.42 0.76
CA ASN A 657 -8.35 -11.52 -0.21
C ASN A 657 -7.67 -12.88 -0.09
N ARG A 658 -7.29 -13.44 -1.24
CA ARG A 658 -6.70 -14.79 -1.34
C ARG A 658 -5.34 -14.75 -2.02
N SER A 659 -4.37 -15.48 -1.51
CA SER A 659 -3.09 -15.62 -2.19
C SER A 659 -2.53 -17.03 -2.09
N ARG A 660 -1.74 -17.43 -3.09
CA ARG A 660 -1.15 -18.76 -3.10
C ARG A 660 0.08 -18.88 -2.19
N GLN A 661 0.84 -17.80 -2.05
CA GLN A 661 2.13 -17.78 -1.35
C GLN A 661 2.15 -16.94 -0.07
N GLY A 662 1.27 -15.96 0.08
CA GLY A 662 1.21 -15.19 1.33
C GLY A 662 0.76 -13.75 1.23
N GLY A 663 0.64 -13.10 2.39
CA GLY A 663 0.24 -11.70 2.51
C GLY A 663 -1.07 -11.40 1.80
N SER A 664 -2.09 -12.23 1.99
CA SER A 664 -3.31 -12.14 1.17
C SER A 664 -4.00 -10.79 1.37
N GLY A 665 -4.08 -10.29 2.60
CA GLY A 665 -4.50 -8.92 2.86
C GLY A 665 -3.45 -7.90 2.41
N ALA A 666 -2.21 -8.03 2.88
CA ALA A 666 -1.10 -7.18 2.44
C ALA A 666 0.25 -7.90 2.38
N TYR A 667 1.04 -7.62 1.35
CA TYR A 667 2.43 -8.02 1.24
C TYR A 667 3.33 -6.79 1.15
N LEU A 668 4.35 -6.75 2.01
CA LEU A 668 5.24 -5.63 2.21
C LEU A 668 6.69 -6.10 2.10
N LYS A 669 7.42 -5.62 1.09
CA LYS A 669 8.83 -5.89 0.89
C LYS A 669 9.62 -4.59 0.83
N GLU A 670 10.75 -4.50 1.56
CA GLU A 670 11.61 -3.31 1.57
C GLU A 670 10.81 -2.01 1.85
N ALA A 671 9.72 -2.11 2.61
CA ALA A 671 8.74 -1.05 2.77
C ALA A 671 8.86 -0.36 4.13
N ASN A 672 8.46 0.91 4.19
CA ASN A 672 8.27 1.65 5.43
C ASN A 672 6.79 2.08 5.55
N ALA A 673 6.02 1.34 6.34
CA ALA A 673 4.57 1.48 6.34
C ALA A 673 3.98 1.61 7.76
N THR A 674 2.97 2.47 7.90
CA THR A 674 2.18 2.56 9.12
C THR A 674 0.71 2.27 8.82
N PHE A 675 0.11 1.36 9.60
CA PHE A 675 -1.30 1.01 9.55
C PHE A 675 -1.98 1.46 10.85
N ILE A 676 -3.03 2.27 10.75
CA ILE A 676 -3.73 2.85 11.90
C ILE A 676 -5.22 2.52 11.80
N SER A 677 -5.79 1.90 12.83
CA SER A 677 -7.22 1.54 12.87
C SER A 677 -7.65 0.68 11.67
N CYS A 678 -6.78 -0.21 11.19
CA CYS A 678 -7.07 -1.08 10.05
C CYS A 678 -7.62 -2.43 10.51
N VAL A 679 -8.44 -3.05 9.66
CA VAL A 679 -9.04 -4.37 9.89
C VAL A 679 -8.58 -5.33 8.81
N PHE A 680 -7.94 -6.44 9.17
CA PHE A 680 -7.63 -7.55 8.29
C PHE A 680 -8.53 -8.72 8.66
N SER A 681 -9.51 -9.02 7.81
CA SER A 681 -10.52 -10.04 8.11
C SER A 681 -10.68 -11.09 7.00
N SER A 682 -10.75 -12.37 7.38
CA SER A 682 -11.05 -13.45 6.43
C SER A 682 -10.10 -13.52 5.22
N ASN A 683 -8.85 -13.07 5.38
CA ASN A 683 -7.84 -13.20 4.32
C ASN A 683 -7.17 -14.58 4.42
N ALA A 684 -6.96 -15.22 3.28
CA ALA A 684 -6.55 -16.61 3.23
C ALA A 684 -5.37 -16.84 2.29
N ALA A 685 -4.26 -17.33 2.86
CA ALA A 685 -3.16 -17.87 2.08
C ALA A 685 -3.36 -19.39 1.92
N ASP A 686 -3.26 -19.89 0.69
CA ASP A 686 -3.47 -21.31 0.34
C ASP A 686 -2.56 -22.26 1.12
N SER A 687 -2.73 -23.57 0.90
CA SER A 687 -2.03 -24.62 1.65
C SER A 687 -0.50 -24.49 1.64
N THR A 688 0.10 -23.80 0.68
CA THR A 688 1.55 -23.50 0.57
C THR A 688 1.95 -22.08 1.00
N GLY A 689 0.98 -21.21 1.27
CA GLY A 689 1.20 -19.79 1.50
C GLY A 689 1.46 -19.44 2.97
N THR A 690 2.04 -18.26 3.20
CA THR A 690 2.49 -17.78 4.51
C THR A 690 1.96 -16.40 4.87
N GLY A 691 1.52 -16.16 6.10
CA GLY A 691 0.99 -14.85 6.50
C GLY A 691 -0.37 -14.57 5.85
N GLY A 692 -1.44 -15.19 6.35
CA GLY A 692 -2.78 -15.12 5.74
C GLY A 692 -3.32 -13.69 5.62
N GLY A 693 -3.19 -12.91 6.69
CA GLY A 693 -3.46 -11.47 6.67
C GLY A 693 -2.32 -10.69 6.02
N VAL A 694 -1.14 -10.72 6.64
CA VAL A 694 0.00 -9.90 6.23
C VAL A 694 1.30 -10.70 6.15
N LEU A 695 2.12 -10.40 5.14
CA LEU A 695 3.49 -10.87 5.02
C LEU A 695 4.44 -9.67 4.90
N VAL A 696 5.43 -9.62 5.79
CA VAL A 696 6.43 -8.54 5.89
C VAL A 696 7.83 -9.12 5.69
N GLU A 697 8.56 -8.60 4.72
CA GLU A 697 9.93 -9.03 4.35
C GLU A 697 10.85 -7.79 4.24
N ASP A 698 12.02 -7.81 4.88
CA ASP A 698 13.03 -6.74 4.79
C ASP A 698 12.51 -5.32 5.04
N SER A 699 11.52 -5.14 5.94
CA SER A 699 10.73 -3.91 6.05
C SER A 699 10.71 -3.31 7.47
N ASN A 700 10.27 -2.05 7.57
CA ASN A 700 9.93 -1.37 8.82
C ASN A 700 8.43 -1.06 8.88
N VAL A 701 7.66 -1.79 9.68
CA VAL A 701 6.18 -1.70 9.65
C VAL A 701 5.61 -1.49 11.05
N SER A 702 4.63 -0.61 11.21
CA SER A 702 3.93 -0.45 12.49
C SER A 702 2.42 -0.55 12.33
N PHE A 703 1.78 -1.31 13.23
CA PHE A 703 0.32 -1.39 13.35
C PHE A 703 -0.12 -0.78 14.67
N GLN A 704 -1.12 0.11 14.61
CA GLN A 704 -1.71 0.79 15.76
C GLN A 704 -3.22 0.62 15.72
N PHE A 705 -3.83 0.25 16.85
CA PHE A 705 -5.29 0.11 16.99
C PHE A 705 -5.93 -0.80 15.94
N SER A 706 -5.16 -1.74 15.38
CA SER A 706 -5.56 -2.54 14.23
C SER A 706 -6.02 -3.93 14.67
N SER A 707 -6.90 -4.55 13.89
CA SER A 707 -7.42 -5.88 14.18
C SER A 707 -7.15 -6.89 13.06
N PHE A 708 -6.87 -8.13 13.46
CA PHE A 708 -6.65 -9.28 12.59
C PHE A 708 -7.61 -10.38 13.01
N THR A 709 -8.66 -10.60 12.24
CA THR A 709 -9.75 -11.51 12.61
C THR A 709 -9.96 -12.60 11.57
N SER A 710 -9.96 -13.86 12.00
CA SER A 710 -10.29 -15.00 11.12
C SER A 710 -9.43 -15.12 9.86
N ASN A 711 -8.17 -14.64 9.90
CA ASN A 711 -7.23 -14.86 8.81
C ASN A 711 -6.62 -16.26 8.91
N SER A 712 -6.31 -16.86 7.77
CA SER A 712 -5.78 -18.22 7.72
C SER A 712 -4.60 -18.36 6.77
N SER A 713 -3.64 -19.21 7.14
CA SER A 713 -2.56 -19.63 6.24
C SER A 713 -2.33 -21.13 6.30
N GLY A 714 -1.85 -21.71 5.20
CA GLY A 714 -1.32 -23.07 5.21
C GLY A 714 -0.06 -23.18 6.05
N PHE A 715 0.89 -22.26 5.86
CA PHE A 715 2.19 -22.24 6.53
C PHE A 715 2.44 -20.96 7.35
N ALA A 716 3.28 -21.04 8.37
CA ALA A 716 3.70 -19.88 9.19
C ALA A 716 2.51 -19.17 9.91
N GLY A 717 2.46 -17.84 9.95
CA GLY A 717 1.44 -17.10 10.71
C GLY A 717 0.10 -17.05 9.99
N GLY A 718 -1.00 -17.35 10.68
CA GLY A 718 -2.36 -17.20 10.14
C GLY A 718 -2.74 -15.73 9.96
N ALA A 719 -2.44 -14.89 10.96
CA ALA A 719 -2.59 -13.44 10.84
C ALA A 719 -1.42 -12.82 10.09
N MET A 720 -0.19 -13.04 10.56
CA MET A 720 0.98 -12.30 10.11
C MET A 720 2.25 -13.16 10.09
N ARG A 721 3.06 -12.99 9.04
CA ARG A 721 4.45 -13.46 9.02
C ARG A 721 5.39 -12.27 8.84
N TRP A 722 6.46 -12.25 9.62
CA TRP A 722 7.54 -11.28 9.52
C TRP A 722 8.89 -11.99 9.35
N SER A 723 9.67 -11.52 8.40
CA SER A 723 11.00 -12.05 8.09
C SER A 723 11.98 -10.89 7.91
N ASP A 724 13.08 -10.92 8.66
CA ASP A 724 14.20 -9.97 8.54
C ASP A 724 13.73 -8.50 8.62
N SER A 725 12.75 -8.23 9.48
CA SER A 725 12.02 -6.95 9.54
C SER A 725 12.03 -6.35 10.95
N VAL A 726 11.71 -5.06 11.06
CA VAL A 726 11.61 -4.32 12.33
C VAL A 726 10.28 -3.58 12.42
N GLY A 727 9.84 -3.23 13.63
CA GLY A 727 8.60 -2.46 13.81
C GLY A 727 7.81 -2.79 15.07
N SER A 728 6.50 -2.51 15.06
CA SER A 728 5.67 -2.59 16.26
C SER A 728 4.22 -2.99 16.04
N LEU A 729 3.64 -3.61 17.08
CA LEU A 729 2.20 -3.79 17.27
C LEU A 729 1.78 -3.08 18.56
N LEU A 730 0.93 -2.06 18.43
CA LEU A 730 0.46 -1.23 19.53
C LEU A 730 -1.07 -1.29 19.61
N ASP A 731 -1.60 -1.70 20.76
CA ASP A 731 -3.06 -1.75 21.01
C ASP A 731 -3.81 -2.54 19.90
N CYS A 732 -3.20 -3.63 19.42
CA CYS A 732 -3.73 -4.46 18.34
C CYS A 732 -4.51 -5.67 18.87
N ASN A 733 -5.53 -6.11 18.12
CA ASN A 733 -6.32 -7.29 18.46
C ASN A 733 -6.18 -8.39 17.41
N LEU A 734 -5.69 -9.57 17.79
CA LEU A 734 -5.51 -10.73 16.93
C LEU A 734 -6.42 -11.85 17.42
N THR A 735 -7.52 -12.09 16.70
CA THR A 735 -8.58 -12.99 17.13
C THR A 735 -8.91 -14.05 16.08
N LEU A 736 -9.07 -15.30 16.49
CA LEU A 736 -9.54 -16.41 15.64
C LEU A 736 -8.67 -16.68 14.39
N ASN A 737 -7.39 -16.30 14.40
CA ASN A 737 -6.50 -16.57 13.27
C ASN A 737 -5.94 -17.99 13.35
N GLN A 738 -5.73 -18.61 12.19
CA GLN A 738 -5.47 -20.04 12.09
C GLN A 738 -4.29 -20.37 11.18
N ASN A 739 -3.42 -21.25 11.65
CA ASN A 739 -2.50 -21.98 10.78
C ASN A 739 -3.02 -23.42 10.57
N THR A 740 -3.16 -23.83 9.31
CA THR A 740 -3.94 -25.02 8.94
C THR A 740 -3.10 -26.23 8.55
N SER A 741 -1.83 -26.06 8.17
CA SER A 741 -1.01 -27.17 7.66
C SER A 741 0.28 -27.39 8.46
N ALA A 742 1.25 -26.47 8.41
CA ALA A 742 2.59 -26.74 8.93
C ALA A 742 3.42 -25.49 9.28
N ASN A 743 4.46 -25.70 10.10
CA ASN A 743 5.50 -24.71 10.41
C ASN A 743 5.02 -23.40 11.02
N GLY A 744 3.81 -23.34 11.57
CA GLY A 744 3.14 -22.08 11.81
C GLY A 744 2.48 -21.88 13.17
N ALA A 745 1.98 -20.67 13.35
CA ALA A 745 1.25 -20.20 14.52
C ALA A 745 -0.06 -19.54 14.07
N GLY A 746 -1.10 -19.59 14.89
CA GLY A 746 -2.41 -19.06 14.53
C GLY A 746 -2.35 -17.57 14.19
N ALA A 747 -1.63 -16.77 14.99
CA ALA A 747 -1.50 -15.34 14.74
C ALA A 747 -0.16 -14.99 14.07
N LEU A 748 0.95 -15.04 14.82
CA LEU A 748 2.20 -14.39 14.44
C LEU A 748 3.34 -15.39 14.27
N TYR A 749 4.03 -15.30 13.14
CA TYR A 749 5.30 -15.98 12.90
C TYR A 749 6.41 -14.95 12.73
N LEU A 750 7.43 -14.98 13.58
CA LEU A 750 8.59 -14.10 13.52
C LEU A 750 9.85 -14.87 13.14
N GLN A 751 10.59 -14.35 12.17
CA GLN A 751 11.89 -14.87 11.75
C GLN A 751 12.92 -13.74 11.68
N ASN A 752 14.03 -13.87 12.40
CA ASN A 752 15.08 -12.86 12.48
C ASN A 752 14.56 -11.44 12.78
N THR A 753 13.56 -11.33 13.66
CA THR A 753 12.78 -10.09 13.83
C THR A 753 12.72 -9.66 15.31
N PRO A 754 13.16 -8.44 15.67
CA PRO A 754 13.03 -7.87 17.01
C PRO A 754 11.75 -7.02 17.15
N LEU A 755 10.57 -7.63 17.02
CA LEU A 755 9.29 -6.92 17.07
C LEU A 755 8.99 -6.39 18.49
N THR A 756 8.46 -5.16 18.60
CA THR A 756 7.88 -4.66 19.86
C THR A 756 6.37 -4.84 19.87
N VAL A 757 5.82 -5.52 20.87
CA VAL A 757 4.38 -5.76 21.01
C VAL A 757 3.90 -5.23 22.36
N THR A 758 2.99 -4.26 22.33
CA THR A 758 2.55 -3.52 23.51
C THR A 758 1.03 -3.47 23.57
N ARG A 759 0.45 -3.79 24.74
CA ARG A 759 -1.00 -3.72 25.02
C ARG A 759 -1.87 -4.41 23.97
N SER A 760 -1.34 -5.46 23.36
CA SER A 760 -2.03 -6.18 22.29
C SER A 760 -2.66 -7.47 22.83
N ILE A 761 -3.77 -7.87 22.20
CA ILE A 761 -4.61 -8.97 22.65
C ILE A 761 -4.54 -10.10 21.61
N PHE A 762 -4.32 -11.33 22.07
CA PHE A 762 -4.29 -12.55 21.27
C PHE A 762 -5.35 -13.51 21.79
N THR A 763 -6.46 -13.64 21.08
CA THR A 763 -7.61 -14.43 21.53
C THR A 763 -7.96 -15.56 20.56
N GLN A 764 -8.04 -16.79 21.06
CA GLN A 764 -8.52 -17.95 20.29
C GLN A 764 -7.77 -18.17 18.96
N ASN A 765 -6.49 -17.81 18.89
CA ASN A 765 -5.67 -18.17 17.75
C ASN A 765 -5.24 -19.62 17.89
N SER A 766 -5.18 -20.33 16.76
CA SER A 766 -4.90 -21.76 16.79
C SER A 766 -3.98 -22.22 15.68
N THR A 767 -3.24 -23.28 15.96
CA THR A 767 -2.43 -23.98 14.97
C THR A 767 -2.79 -25.46 14.95
N SER A 768 -3.02 -25.97 13.75
CA SER A 768 -3.12 -27.40 13.45
C SER A 768 -1.76 -27.99 13.06
N ALA A 769 -0.72 -27.16 12.95
CA ALA A 769 0.60 -27.61 12.58
C ALA A 769 1.27 -28.42 13.69
N ASN A 770 1.89 -29.53 13.29
CA ASN A 770 2.79 -30.27 14.15
C ASN A 770 4.00 -29.37 14.46
N SER A 771 4.17 -28.96 15.73
CA SER A 771 5.41 -28.47 16.36
C SER A 771 5.54 -27.01 16.83
N TYR A 772 4.50 -26.15 16.87
CA TYR A 772 4.72 -24.72 17.20
C TYR A 772 3.56 -24.01 17.93
N GLY A 773 3.77 -22.75 18.35
CA GLY A 773 2.89 -22.04 19.27
C GLY A 773 1.49 -21.74 18.71
N GLY A 774 0.45 -21.86 19.54
CA GLY A 774 -0.94 -21.64 19.12
C GLY A 774 -1.22 -20.21 18.64
N ALA A 775 -0.65 -19.20 19.30
CA ALA A 775 -0.73 -17.80 18.85
C ALA A 775 0.55 -17.34 18.14
N ILE A 776 1.72 -17.57 18.73
CA ILE A 776 3.00 -17.00 18.29
C ILE A 776 4.06 -18.08 18.16
N LYS A 777 4.82 -18.02 17.07
CA LYS A 777 6.07 -18.77 16.89
C LYS A 777 7.23 -17.81 16.63
N LEU A 778 8.32 -18.00 17.37
CA LEU A 778 9.58 -17.28 17.18
C LEU A 778 10.62 -18.20 16.55
N SER A 779 11.31 -17.69 15.53
CA SER A 779 12.49 -18.33 14.96
C SER A 779 13.66 -17.34 14.89
N ALA A 780 14.75 -17.63 15.59
CA ALA A 780 15.90 -16.73 15.71
C ALA A 780 15.49 -15.25 15.98
N SER A 781 14.47 -15.04 16.81
CA SER A 781 13.80 -13.76 17.01
C SER A 781 13.68 -13.41 18.49
N SER A 782 13.93 -12.16 18.84
CA SER A 782 13.93 -11.70 20.24
C SER A 782 13.00 -10.48 20.40
N PRO A 783 11.68 -10.66 20.27
CA PRO A 783 10.71 -9.59 20.46
C PRO A 783 10.53 -9.21 21.95
N SER A 784 9.96 -8.04 22.20
CA SER A 784 9.51 -7.61 23.52
C SER A 784 7.98 -7.61 23.60
N PHE A 785 7.43 -8.20 24.66
CA PHE A 785 6.00 -8.21 24.96
C PHE A 785 5.74 -7.45 26.25
N THR A 786 4.95 -6.38 26.18
CA THR A 786 4.59 -5.56 27.34
C THR A 786 3.08 -5.40 27.46
N ASN A 787 2.53 -5.74 28.63
CA ASN A 787 1.10 -5.60 28.94
C ASN A 787 0.18 -6.29 27.91
N CYS A 788 0.61 -7.40 27.31
CA CYS A 788 -0.17 -8.15 26.33
C CYS A 788 -1.02 -9.22 27.02
N ILE A 789 -2.16 -9.56 26.41
CA ILE A 789 -3.10 -10.55 26.93
C ILE A 789 -3.25 -11.70 25.93
N PHE A 790 -2.97 -12.91 26.37
CA PHE A 790 -3.11 -14.14 25.60
C PHE A 790 -4.22 -15.00 26.19
N THR A 791 -5.37 -15.08 25.51
CA THR A 791 -6.55 -15.80 26.01
C THR A 791 -6.98 -16.92 25.08
N ARG A 792 -7.08 -18.15 25.63
CA ARG A 792 -7.64 -19.32 24.91
C ARG A 792 -6.95 -19.64 23.58
N ASN A 793 -5.67 -19.33 23.44
CA ASN A 793 -4.91 -19.77 22.28
C ASN A 793 -4.58 -21.26 22.43
N PHE A 794 -4.60 -21.99 21.32
CA PHE A 794 -4.52 -23.45 21.36
C PHE A 794 -3.60 -24.03 20.29
N ASN A 795 -2.77 -24.99 20.71
CA ASN A 795 -2.02 -25.86 19.81
C ASN A 795 -2.57 -27.29 19.87
N ALA A 796 -3.15 -27.75 18.76
CA ALA A 796 -3.74 -29.07 18.63
C ALA A 796 -2.73 -30.21 18.39
N GLY A 797 -1.49 -29.89 18.02
CA GLY A 797 -0.50 -30.85 17.55
C GLY A 797 0.66 -31.12 18.51
N ASN A 798 1.12 -30.11 19.28
CA ASN A 798 2.35 -30.26 20.06
C ASN A 798 2.48 -29.29 21.27
N SER A 799 3.44 -28.36 21.25
CA SER A 799 3.87 -27.52 22.39
C SER A 799 3.57 -26.03 22.21
N GLY A 800 3.39 -25.33 23.34
CA GLY A 800 3.17 -23.87 23.41
C GLY A 800 1.75 -23.50 23.02
N GLY A 801 0.82 -23.39 23.97
CA GLY A 801 -0.56 -23.04 23.62
C GLY A 801 -0.71 -21.59 23.17
N ALA A 802 0.06 -20.67 23.75
CA ALA A 802 0.20 -19.31 23.26
C ALA A 802 1.48 -19.13 22.45
N ILE A 803 2.66 -19.34 23.06
CA ILE A 803 3.95 -18.93 22.48
C ILE A 803 4.92 -20.12 22.41
N TYR A 804 5.56 -20.28 21.26
CA TYR A 804 6.72 -21.15 21.06
C TYR A 804 7.97 -20.33 20.78
N VAL A 805 9.03 -20.62 21.52
CA VAL A 805 10.34 -19.95 21.41
C VAL A 805 11.39 -20.98 21.02
N ASP A 806 12.04 -20.80 19.85
CA ASP A 806 13.13 -21.70 19.43
C ASP A 806 14.45 -21.44 20.17
N SER A 807 15.44 -22.31 19.94
CA SER A 807 16.73 -22.27 20.64
C SER A 807 17.60 -21.04 20.37
N SER A 808 17.30 -20.28 19.31
CA SER A 808 18.02 -19.05 18.95
C SER A 808 17.24 -17.78 19.31
N SER A 809 16.07 -17.91 19.91
CA SER A 809 15.19 -16.80 20.30
C SER A 809 15.29 -16.48 21.79
N ASN A 810 15.23 -15.20 22.16
CA ASN A 810 15.24 -14.74 23.56
C ASN A 810 14.28 -13.56 23.78
N PRO A 811 12.96 -13.80 23.79
CA PRO A 811 11.96 -12.76 24.02
C PRO A 811 11.98 -12.24 25.46
N THR A 812 11.50 -11.01 25.67
CA THR A 812 11.28 -10.43 27.00
C THR A 812 9.80 -10.21 27.28
N PHE A 813 9.40 -10.36 28.54
CA PHE A 813 8.00 -10.24 28.96
C PHE A 813 7.89 -9.35 30.20
N SER A 814 7.05 -8.31 30.11
CA SER A 814 6.69 -7.46 31.24
C SER A 814 5.16 -7.25 31.34
N GLY A 815 4.56 -7.55 32.48
CA GLY A 815 3.13 -7.29 32.75
C GLY A 815 2.15 -8.07 31.88
N ASN A 816 2.54 -9.24 31.34
CA ASN A 816 1.71 -9.99 30.39
C ASN A 816 0.78 -10.98 31.10
N GLU A 817 -0.37 -11.24 30.49
CA GLU A 817 -1.36 -12.19 31.01
C GLU A 817 -1.55 -13.38 30.06
N PHE A 818 -1.52 -14.59 30.61
CA PHE A 818 -1.76 -15.84 29.91
C PHE A 818 -2.95 -16.55 30.57
N ARG A 819 -4.09 -16.54 29.89
CA ARG A 819 -5.37 -17.04 30.40
C ARG A 819 -5.88 -18.19 29.56
N TYR A 820 -6.06 -19.36 30.17
CA TYR A 820 -6.74 -20.51 29.57
C TYR A 820 -6.14 -20.97 28.23
N ASN A 821 -4.85 -20.72 28.01
CA ASN A 821 -4.16 -21.22 26.82
C ASN A 821 -3.89 -22.71 27.00
N SER A 822 -3.89 -23.45 25.91
CA SER A 822 -3.68 -24.89 25.99
C SER A 822 -2.82 -25.46 24.86
N SER A 823 -2.06 -26.49 25.19
CA SER A 823 -1.33 -27.29 24.23
C SER A 823 -1.51 -28.77 24.54
N VAL A 824 -1.28 -29.64 23.55
CA VAL A 824 -1.39 -31.08 23.76
C VAL A 824 -0.24 -31.60 24.61
N GLN A 825 1.02 -31.18 24.36
CA GLN A 825 2.18 -31.78 25.02
C GLN A 825 2.81 -30.89 26.10
N PHE A 826 3.47 -29.80 25.71
CA PHE A 826 4.34 -29.06 26.61
C PHE A 826 3.99 -27.57 26.65
N GLY A 827 3.85 -27.00 27.85
CA GLY A 827 3.64 -25.56 28.04
C GLY A 827 2.27 -25.12 27.52
N GLY A 828 1.26 -25.06 28.38
CA GLY A 828 -0.08 -24.61 27.97
C GLY A 828 -0.10 -23.13 27.58
N ALA A 829 0.75 -22.30 28.16
CA ALA A 829 1.00 -20.94 27.68
C ALA A 829 2.28 -20.83 26.85
N ILE A 830 3.44 -21.13 27.44
CA ILE A 830 4.75 -20.91 26.81
C ILE A 830 5.56 -22.20 26.76
N PHE A 831 6.10 -22.52 25.59
CA PHE A 831 7.17 -23.49 25.42
C PHE A 831 8.43 -22.79 24.92
N THR A 832 9.58 -23.02 25.55
CA THR A 832 10.85 -22.40 25.16
C THR A 832 12.01 -23.37 25.08
N GLU A 833 12.78 -23.21 24.01
CA GLU A 833 14.10 -23.81 23.80
C GLU A 833 15.24 -22.78 23.91
N GLY A 834 14.89 -21.51 24.10
CA GLY A 834 15.82 -20.38 24.16
C GLY A 834 16.75 -20.42 25.37
N GLN A 835 17.74 -19.52 25.41
CA GLN A 835 18.73 -19.52 26.48
C GLN A 835 18.19 -18.92 27.78
N THR A 836 17.20 -18.03 27.68
CA THR A 836 16.58 -17.34 28.81
C THR A 836 15.07 -17.25 28.68
N LEU A 837 14.39 -17.31 29.83
CA LEU A 837 12.98 -16.97 29.97
C LEU A 837 12.80 -16.07 31.19
N ASN A 838 12.60 -14.78 30.95
CA ASN A 838 12.40 -13.77 31.99
C ASN A 838 10.98 -13.23 31.90
N LEU A 839 10.21 -13.42 32.96
CA LEU A 839 8.83 -12.97 33.10
C LEU A 839 8.73 -12.09 34.35
N ASP A 840 8.40 -10.82 34.16
CA ASP A 840 8.26 -9.85 35.24
C ASP A 840 6.86 -9.21 35.23
N GLY A 841 6.09 -9.42 36.27
CA GLY A 841 4.72 -8.92 36.36
C GLY A 841 3.73 -9.68 35.47
N GLY A 842 2.49 -9.78 35.95
CA GLY A 842 1.36 -10.34 35.19
C GLY A 842 0.80 -11.62 35.77
N LEU A 843 0.09 -12.38 34.93
CA LEU A 843 -0.80 -13.45 35.36
C LEU A 843 -0.65 -14.70 34.47
N PHE A 844 -0.60 -15.88 35.10
CA PHE A 844 -0.84 -17.17 34.46
C PHE A 844 -2.07 -17.81 35.10
N LEU A 845 -3.20 -17.82 34.39
CA LEU A 845 -4.47 -18.32 34.88
C LEU A 845 -4.98 -19.49 34.05
N GLY A 846 -5.19 -20.65 34.67
CA GLY A 846 -5.95 -21.74 34.06
C GLY A 846 -5.35 -22.33 32.79
N ASN A 847 -4.03 -22.16 32.54
CA ASN A 847 -3.40 -22.72 31.35
C ASN A 847 -3.18 -24.23 31.53
N HIS A 848 -3.27 -24.97 30.42
CA HIS A 848 -3.34 -26.43 30.49
C HIS A 848 -2.51 -27.15 29.43
N ALA A 849 -1.75 -28.17 29.82
CA ALA A 849 -1.02 -29.09 28.93
C ALA A 849 -0.75 -30.45 29.60
N LEU A 850 -0.18 -31.44 28.89
CA LEU A 850 0.29 -32.67 29.54
C LEU A 850 1.44 -32.40 30.50
N TYR A 851 2.39 -31.54 30.12
CA TYR A 851 3.59 -31.20 30.89
C TYR A 851 3.73 -29.68 30.99
N GLY A 852 3.65 -29.13 32.21
CA GLY A 852 3.74 -27.69 32.44
C GLY A 852 2.50 -26.95 31.93
N GLY A 853 1.44 -26.87 32.75
CA GLY A 853 0.19 -26.21 32.38
C GLY A 853 0.41 -24.75 31.96
N GLY A 854 1.31 -24.03 32.61
CA GLY A 854 1.76 -22.69 32.17
C GLY A 854 2.96 -22.77 31.24
N VAL A 855 4.10 -23.25 31.75
CA VAL A 855 5.41 -23.12 31.11
C VAL A 855 6.11 -24.46 30.97
N SER A 856 6.77 -24.70 29.84
CA SER A 856 7.72 -25.79 29.69
C SER A 856 9.01 -25.33 29.03
N THR A 857 10.14 -25.88 29.47
CA THR A 857 11.46 -25.58 28.91
C THR A 857 12.13 -26.83 28.36
N ASN A 858 12.96 -26.68 27.34
CA ASN A 858 13.80 -27.74 26.79
C ASN A 858 15.19 -27.21 26.42
N GLY A 859 16.25 -27.91 26.79
CA GLY A 859 17.62 -27.46 26.55
C GLY A 859 18.19 -26.58 27.67
N SER A 860 19.24 -25.82 27.33
CA SER A 860 20.05 -25.05 28.29
C SER A 860 19.42 -23.69 28.62
N VAL A 861 18.37 -23.70 29.42
CA VAL A 861 17.55 -22.51 29.72
C VAL A 861 17.79 -22.00 31.15
N ALA A 862 17.96 -20.68 31.30
CA ALA A 862 17.88 -19.98 32.58
C ALA A 862 16.49 -19.31 32.72
N VAL A 863 15.82 -19.52 33.86
CA VAL A 863 14.44 -19.04 34.06
C VAL A 863 14.37 -18.12 35.28
N SER A 864 13.71 -16.96 35.09
CA SER A 864 13.39 -16.01 36.15
C SER A 864 11.94 -15.59 36.08
N PHE A 865 11.21 -15.81 37.17
CA PHE A 865 9.84 -15.36 37.37
C PHE A 865 9.81 -14.34 38.50
N SER A 866 9.28 -13.16 38.23
CA SER A 866 9.21 -12.07 39.21
C SER A 866 7.82 -11.46 39.21
N ASN A 867 7.27 -11.17 40.40
CA ASN A 867 6.01 -10.45 40.56
C ASN A 867 4.82 -11.08 39.80
N LEU A 868 4.78 -12.42 39.73
CA LEU A 868 3.74 -13.14 38.99
C LEU A 868 2.64 -13.67 39.92
N ARG A 869 1.40 -13.61 39.42
CA ARG A 869 0.28 -14.42 39.93
C ARG A 869 0.16 -15.68 39.06
N ILE A 870 0.27 -16.85 39.67
CA ILE A 870 0.29 -18.15 39.00
C ILE A 870 -0.83 -19.00 39.60
N ILE A 871 -1.96 -19.03 38.91
CA ILE A 871 -3.25 -19.45 39.46
C ILE A 871 -3.86 -20.55 38.59
N GLY A 872 -4.23 -21.68 39.19
CA GLY A 872 -5.08 -22.69 38.53
C GLY A 872 -4.48 -23.37 37.30
N ASN A 873 -3.16 -23.33 37.07
CA ASN A 873 -2.56 -23.97 35.91
C ASN A 873 -2.51 -25.50 36.11
N GLU A 874 -2.83 -26.26 35.06
CA GLU A 874 -3.04 -27.70 35.17
C GLU A 874 -2.16 -28.51 34.21
N ALA A 875 -1.51 -29.54 34.75
CA ALA A 875 -0.78 -30.55 33.99
C ALA A 875 -1.47 -31.93 34.09
N ASN A 876 -1.86 -32.51 32.95
CA ASN A 876 -2.69 -33.72 32.92
C ASN A 876 -1.97 -35.01 32.46
N ALA A 877 -0.62 -35.05 32.40
CA ALA A 877 0.09 -36.29 32.08
C ALA A 877 -0.11 -37.37 33.17
N SER A 878 -0.49 -38.57 32.74
CA SER A 878 -0.63 -39.74 33.61
C SER A 878 0.67 -40.53 33.73
N GLY A 879 1.12 -40.82 34.95
CA GLY A 879 2.25 -41.72 35.23
C GLY A 879 3.63 -41.17 34.86
N SER A 880 3.78 -39.85 34.78
CA SER A 880 5.04 -39.15 34.56
C SER A 880 5.03 -37.82 35.32
N PRO A 881 6.18 -37.28 35.73
CA PRO A 881 6.22 -36.00 36.44
C PRO A 881 5.74 -34.87 35.51
N SER A 882 4.66 -34.17 35.89
CA SER A 882 3.96 -33.26 34.97
C SER A 882 4.21 -31.78 35.27
N GLY A 883 4.30 -31.39 36.55
CA GLY A 883 4.49 -29.99 36.96
C GLY A 883 3.29 -29.12 36.60
N GLY A 884 2.36 -28.89 37.54
CA GLY A 884 1.08 -28.23 37.23
C GLY A 884 1.21 -26.87 36.55
N PHE A 885 2.10 -26.01 37.03
CA PHE A 885 2.49 -24.78 36.35
C PHE A 885 3.68 -24.99 35.40
N ALA A 886 4.82 -25.48 35.91
CA ALA A 886 6.08 -25.47 35.17
C ALA A 886 6.71 -26.86 35.00
N TYR A 887 7.10 -27.20 33.77
CA TYR A 887 7.87 -28.40 33.47
C TYR A 887 9.28 -28.03 32.98
N PHE A 888 10.27 -28.13 33.87
CA PHE A 888 11.67 -27.93 33.47
C PHE A 888 12.25 -29.24 32.97
N ASN A 889 12.54 -29.38 31.68
CA ASN A 889 13.05 -30.62 31.10
C ASN A 889 14.57 -30.78 31.35
N THR A 890 15.33 -31.34 30.41
CA THR A 890 16.79 -31.50 30.54
C THR A 890 17.53 -30.21 30.18
N GLY A 891 18.58 -29.88 30.93
CA GLY A 891 19.50 -28.78 30.60
C GLY A 891 19.29 -27.49 31.38
N LEU A 892 18.28 -27.39 32.26
CA LEU A 892 18.03 -26.20 33.08
C LEU A 892 19.29 -25.71 33.80
N ILE A 893 19.64 -24.43 33.59
CA ILE A 893 20.84 -23.79 34.17
C ILE A 893 20.51 -23.24 35.55
N SER A 894 19.40 -22.50 35.66
CA SER A 894 18.90 -21.90 36.89
C SER A 894 17.39 -21.69 36.82
N SER A 895 16.75 -21.71 37.98
CA SER A 895 15.34 -21.30 38.12
C SER A 895 15.16 -20.49 39.39
N THR A 896 14.65 -19.26 39.23
CA THR A 896 14.41 -18.34 40.34
C THR A 896 13.00 -17.80 40.27
N PHE A 897 12.33 -17.73 41.42
CA PHE A 897 11.04 -17.09 41.61
C PHE A 897 11.19 -16.03 42.70
N VAL A 898 10.74 -14.81 42.43
CA VAL A 898 10.78 -13.68 43.36
C VAL A 898 9.40 -13.04 43.43
N ASN A 899 8.86 -12.79 44.62
CA ASN A 899 7.57 -12.10 44.80
C ASN A 899 6.42 -12.77 44.01
N CYS A 900 6.39 -14.10 43.96
CA CYS A 900 5.35 -14.82 43.20
C CYS A 900 4.29 -15.40 44.13
N SER A 901 3.03 -15.30 43.70
CA SER A 901 1.87 -15.93 44.33
C SER A 901 1.45 -17.14 43.50
N LEU A 902 1.45 -18.33 44.09
CA LEU A 902 1.20 -19.60 43.42
C LEU A 902 0.03 -20.33 44.10
N SER A 903 -1.15 -20.28 43.48
CA SER A 903 -2.37 -20.81 44.06
C SER A 903 -3.09 -21.80 43.15
N GLY A 904 -3.59 -22.90 43.72
CA GLY A 904 -4.48 -23.85 43.02
C GLY A 904 -3.89 -24.53 41.78
N ASN A 905 -2.57 -24.55 41.59
CA ASN A 905 -1.96 -25.25 40.45
C ASN A 905 -2.03 -26.75 40.66
N LYS A 906 -2.32 -27.50 39.60
CA LYS A 906 -2.71 -28.90 39.67
C LYS A 906 -1.89 -29.81 38.76
N SER A 907 -1.51 -30.98 39.28
CA SER A 907 -0.94 -32.08 38.50
C SER A 907 -1.72 -33.37 38.70
N SER A 908 -2.08 -34.03 37.59
CA SER A 908 -2.73 -35.36 37.61
C SER A 908 -1.79 -36.50 38.03
N ASP A 909 -0.49 -36.23 38.21
CA ASP A 909 0.46 -37.18 38.80
C ASP A 909 1.30 -36.50 39.89
N ARG A 910 2.55 -36.10 39.57
CA ARG A 910 3.51 -35.55 40.55
C ARG A 910 3.79 -34.07 40.29
N ASN A 911 4.15 -33.36 41.35
CA ASN A 911 4.49 -31.93 41.35
C ASN A 911 3.33 -31.02 40.97
N GLY A 912 2.56 -30.55 41.96
CA GLY A 912 1.42 -29.66 41.71
C GLY A 912 1.82 -28.28 41.18
N VAL A 913 3.04 -27.82 41.48
CA VAL A 913 3.55 -26.55 40.96
C VAL A 913 4.56 -26.75 39.83
N TYR A 914 5.70 -27.39 40.11
CA TYR A 914 6.76 -27.49 39.10
C TYR A 914 7.57 -28.77 39.17
N ARG A 915 7.99 -29.29 38.02
CA ARG A 915 8.93 -30.41 37.93
C ARG A 915 10.37 -29.93 38.16
N PRO A 916 11.05 -30.33 39.24
CA PRO A 916 12.40 -29.85 39.54
C PRO A 916 13.45 -30.40 38.57
N LYS A 917 14.48 -29.57 38.33
CA LYS A 917 15.72 -30.01 37.68
C LYS A 917 16.88 -29.13 38.16
N GLY A 918 17.76 -29.67 39.00
CA GLY A 918 18.83 -28.86 39.59
C GLY A 918 18.32 -27.94 40.71
N LEU A 919 18.93 -26.76 40.88
CA LEU A 919 18.56 -25.80 41.93
C LEU A 919 17.41 -24.89 41.48
N THR A 920 16.37 -24.83 42.30
CA THR A 920 15.32 -23.81 42.24
C THR A 920 15.33 -22.96 43.51
N ARG A 921 15.31 -21.64 43.33
CA ARG A 921 15.29 -20.68 44.43
C ARG A 921 13.97 -19.89 44.43
N PHE A 922 13.29 -19.89 45.55
CA PHE A 922 12.10 -19.07 45.80
C PHE A 922 12.43 -18.03 46.86
N VAL A 923 12.09 -16.78 46.59
CA VAL A 923 12.30 -15.65 47.50
C VAL A 923 11.02 -14.86 47.60
N ASN A 924 10.54 -14.61 48.81
CA ASN A 924 9.31 -13.85 49.04
C ASN A 924 8.12 -14.44 48.24
N CYS A 925 7.95 -15.76 48.25
CA CYS A 925 6.88 -16.42 47.48
C CYS A 925 5.81 -17.01 48.41
N SER A 926 4.57 -17.07 47.95
CA SER A 926 3.45 -17.66 48.70
C SER A 926 2.81 -18.77 47.89
N PHE A 927 2.65 -19.95 48.51
CA PHE A 927 2.05 -21.14 47.93
C PHE A 927 0.80 -21.52 48.71
N ALA A 928 -0.34 -21.63 48.02
CA ALA A 928 -1.60 -22.04 48.62
C ALA A 928 -2.36 -23.04 47.74
N GLY A 929 -2.96 -24.08 48.34
CA GLY A 929 -3.93 -24.92 47.64
C GLY A 929 -3.42 -25.67 46.41
N ASN A 930 -2.10 -25.82 46.21
CA ASN A 930 -1.58 -26.54 45.05
C ASN A 930 -1.74 -28.06 45.25
N GLU A 931 -2.06 -28.78 44.17
CA GLU A 931 -2.50 -30.18 44.23
C GLU A 931 -1.66 -31.09 43.32
N ALA A 932 -1.23 -32.24 43.83
CA ALA A 932 -0.72 -33.34 43.02
C ALA A 932 -1.46 -34.64 43.36
N SER A 933 -1.97 -35.37 42.36
CA SER A 933 -2.71 -36.61 42.64
C SER A 933 -1.86 -37.70 43.33
N THR A 934 -0.54 -37.70 43.13
CA THR A 934 0.35 -38.73 43.70
C THR A 934 1.38 -38.15 44.66
N LEU A 935 2.36 -37.35 44.22
CA LEU A 935 3.51 -36.96 45.03
C LEU A 935 3.85 -35.48 44.92
N GLY A 936 4.05 -34.80 46.04
CA GLY A 936 4.57 -33.42 46.10
C GLY A 936 3.57 -32.39 45.59
N GLY A 937 2.75 -31.80 46.47
CA GLY A 937 1.80 -30.75 46.08
C GLY A 937 2.50 -29.51 45.52
N ILE A 938 3.75 -29.26 45.94
CA ILE A 938 4.66 -28.33 45.24
C ILE A 938 5.59 -29.11 44.31
N ALA A 939 6.41 -30.00 44.88
CA ALA A 939 7.46 -30.71 44.15
C ALA A 939 7.95 -31.99 44.85
N ILE A 940 8.49 -32.93 44.08
CA ILE A 940 9.29 -34.08 44.52
C ILE A 940 10.74 -33.95 44.03
N LEU A 941 11.71 -34.13 44.94
CA LEU A 941 13.14 -33.93 44.69
C LEU A 941 13.90 -35.26 44.60
N PHE A 942 14.56 -35.50 43.47
CA PHE A 942 15.47 -36.63 43.27
C PHE A 942 16.93 -36.21 43.42
N SER A 943 17.84 -37.18 43.28
CA SER A 943 19.28 -36.93 43.37
C SER A 943 19.72 -35.86 42.37
N GLY A 944 20.31 -34.78 42.88
CA GLY A 944 20.76 -33.63 42.10
C GLY A 944 19.76 -32.47 42.02
N ASP A 945 18.52 -32.67 42.47
CA ASP A 945 17.52 -31.61 42.58
C ASP A 945 17.61 -30.94 43.95
N SER A 946 17.40 -29.62 43.98
CA SER A 946 17.37 -28.87 45.23
C SER A 946 16.39 -27.70 45.20
N ILE A 947 15.79 -27.42 46.36
CA ILE A 947 14.93 -26.24 46.56
C ILE A 947 15.47 -25.38 47.71
N ALA A 948 15.56 -24.08 47.46
CA ALA A 948 15.87 -23.07 48.47
C ALA A 948 14.66 -22.14 48.63
N LEU A 949 14.05 -22.17 49.81
CA LEU A 949 12.88 -21.38 50.20
C LEU A 949 13.36 -20.29 51.17
N ASP A 950 13.38 -19.04 50.74
CA ASP A 950 13.78 -17.93 51.60
C ASP A 950 12.64 -16.92 51.67
N ASN A 951 12.24 -16.54 52.89
CA ASN A 951 11.10 -15.64 53.11
C ASN A 951 9.79 -16.13 52.47
N CYS A 952 9.55 -17.45 52.40
CA CYS A 952 8.39 -18.00 51.70
C CYS A 952 7.28 -18.42 52.67
N ILE A 953 6.03 -18.44 52.19
CA ILE A 953 4.89 -19.07 52.87
C ILE A 953 4.44 -20.27 52.06
N ILE A 954 4.29 -21.42 52.72
CA ILE A 954 3.81 -22.67 52.14
C ILE A 954 2.67 -23.17 53.01
N TRP A 955 1.45 -23.21 52.47
CA TRP A 955 0.28 -23.59 53.25
C TRP A 955 -0.81 -24.27 52.41
N GLY A 956 -1.56 -25.19 53.00
CA GLY A 956 -2.76 -25.76 52.39
C GLY A 956 -2.57 -26.53 51.07
N ASN A 957 -1.34 -26.96 50.73
CA ASN A 957 -1.11 -27.80 49.56
C ASN A 957 -1.48 -29.26 49.86
N SER A 958 -1.72 -30.06 48.82
CA SER A 958 -2.14 -31.45 48.98
C SER A 958 -1.52 -32.39 47.97
N ALA A 959 -1.20 -33.60 48.42
CA ALA A 959 -0.82 -34.70 47.55
C ALA A 959 -1.18 -36.08 48.14
N GLY A 960 -1.11 -37.14 47.32
CA GLY A 960 -1.19 -38.50 47.83
C GLY A 960 -0.06 -38.84 48.82
N THR A 961 1.12 -38.24 48.68
CA THR A 961 2.24 -38.32 49.63
C THR A 961 3.13 -37.08 49.52
N GLY A 962 3.48 -36.48 50.67
CA GLY A 962 4.27 -35.24 50.74
C GLY A 962 3.49 -34.06 50.20
N ASN A 963 2.56 -33.54 51.01
CA ASN A 963 1.60 -32.50 50.65
C ASN A 963 2.29 -31.20 50.19
N ASP A 964 3.37 -30.80 50.84
CA ASP A 964 4.17 -29.65 50.42
C ASP A 964 5.35 -30.10 49.53
N VAL A 965 6.53 -30.34 50.13
CA VAL A 965 7.74 -30.79 49.44
C VAL A 965 8.06 -32.23 49.83
N TYR A 966 8.30 -33.09 48.84
CA TYR A 966 8.80 -34.45 49.05
C TYR A 966 10.28 -34.55 48.65
N VAL A 967 11.17 -34.59 49.65
CA VAL A 967 12.60 -34.85 49.51
C VAL A 967 12.86 -36.37 49.45
N ASN A 968 12.86 -36.95 48.26
CA ASN A 968 13.13 -38.39 48.07
C ASN A 968 14.63 -38.70 48.09
N ALA A 969 15.43 -37.96 47.32
CA ALA A 969 16.89 -38.10 47.28
C ALA A 969 17.65 -36.78 46.99
N GLY A 970 16.94 -35.65 46.91
CA GLY A 970 17.51 -34.32 46.71
C GLY A 970 17.80 -33.58 48.02
N SER A 971 17.87 -32.25 47.98
CA SER A 971 18.03 -31.40 49.16
C SER A 971 17.04 -30.24 49.21
N ALA A 972 16.58 -29.90 50.41
CA ALA A 972 15.70 -28.75 50.64
C ALA A 972 16.22 -27.91 51.79
N SER A 973 16.17 -26.59 51.64
CA SER A 973 16.43 -25.63 52.71
C SER A 973 15.34 -24.57 52.77
N ALA A 974 14.93 -24.20 53.98
CA ALA A 974 14.03 -23.11 54.27
C ALA A 974 14.68 -22.16 55.28
N ASN A 975 14.73 -20.86 54.99
CA ASN A 975 15.15 -19.85 55.96
C ASN A 975 14.13 -18.73 56.05
N SER A 976 13.84 -18.29 57.28
CA SER A 976 12.85 -17.25 57.56
C SER A 976 11.55 -17.50 56.79
N SER A 977 11.10 -18.76 56.74
CA SER A 977 9.94 -19.20 55.94
C SER A 977 8.92 -19.92 56.81
N LEU A 978 7.66 -19.95 56.37
CA LEU A 978 6.56 -20.63 57.04
C LEU A 978 6.14 -21.88 56.28
N TYR A 979 6.11 -23.03 56.96
CA TYR A 979 5.55 -24.30 56.46
C TYR A 979 5.25 -25.25 57.62
N ASP A 980 4.31 -26.19 57.45
CA ASP A 980 4.08 -27.26 58.42
C ASP A 980 5.01 -28.46 58.11
N PRO A 981 6.01 -28.77 58.96
CA PRO A 981 6.94 -29.86 58.70
C PRO A 981 6.26 -31.24 58.59
N SER A 982 5.06 -31.41 59.15
CA SER A 982 4.31 -32.67 59.06
C SER A 982 3.69 -32.91 57.68
N GLN A 983 3.52 -31.85 56.88
CA GLN A 983 3.03 -31.92 55.50
C GLN A 983 4.16 -32.21 54.49
N SER A 984 5.41 -32.03 54.89
CA SER A 984 6.59 -32.33 54.08
C SER A 984 7.13 -33.73 54.39
N LEU A 985 7.71 -34.40 53.38
CA LEU A 985 8.35 -35.71 53.55
C LEU A 985 9.85 -35.62 53.27
N GLY A 986 10.68 -36.04 54.24
CA GLY A 986 12.13 -35.89 54.20
C GLY A 986 12.62 -34.66 54.98
N SER A 987 13.93 -34.40 54.97
CA SER A 987 14.54 -33.33 55.79
C SER A 987 14.61 -32.02 55.02
N ILE A 988 13.97 -30.97 55.56
CA ILE A 988 14.17 -29.57 55.14
C ILE A 988 15.08 -28.90 56.18
N THR A 989 16.22 -28.40 55.74
CA THR A 989 17.23 -27.75 56.60
C THR A 989 17.04 -26.24 56.67
N GLY A 990 17.82 -25.54 57.51
CA GLY A 990 17.80 -24.07 57.63
C GLY A 990 17.29 -23.59 58.99
N SER A 991 16.98 -22.29 59.10
CA SER A 991 16.72 -21.64 60.40
C SER A 991 15.66 -20.53 60.33
N ASN A 992 15.15 -20.12 61.49
CA ASN A 992 14.13 -19.07 61.65
C ASN A 992 12.79 -19.38 60.96
N ASN A 993 12.42 -20.66 60.86
CA ASN A 993 11.15 -21.05 60.23
C ASN A 993 9.99 -21.10 61.22
N LEU A 994 8.78 -20.80 60.72
CA LEU A 994 7.52 -20.85 61.45
C LEU A 994 6.65 -22.00 60.93
N ASN A 995 5.69 -22.47 61.75
CA ASN A 995 4.83 -23.62 61.42
C ASN A 995 3.37 -23.46 61.86
N SER A 996 2.93 -22.23 62.13
CA SER A 996 1.55 -21.88 62.44
C SER A 996 0.79 -21.46 61.18
N ASP A 997 -0.53 -21.33 61.27
CA ASP A 997 -1.35 -20.78 60.17
C ASP A 997 -0.85 -19.38 59.76
N PRO A 998 -0.59 -19.11 58.46
CA PRO A 998 -0.17 -17.80 57.99
C PRO A 998 -1.26 -16.73 58.08
N LEU A 999 -2.52 -17.09 58.31
CA LEU A 999 -3.66 -16.17 58.37
C LEU A 999 -3.75 -15.30 57.10
N PHE A 1000 -3.92 -15.96 55.94
CA PHE A 1000 -4.27 -15.26 54.71
C PHE A 1000 -5.64 -14.59 54.82
N VAL A 1001 -5.86 -13.48 54.11
CA VAL A 1001 -7.16 -12.79 54.10
C VAL A 1001 -8.26 -13.71 53.61
N ASP A 1002 -8.09 -14.31 52.42
CA ASP A 1002 -9.03 -15.29 51.87
C ASP A 1002 -8.35 -16.17 50.80
N ALA A 1003 -7.73 -17.27 51.25
CA ALA A 1003 -6.76 -18.01 50.43
C ALA A 1003 -7.37 -18.69 49.18
N ASN A 1004 -8.65 -19.02 49.22
CA ASN A 1004 -9.43 -19.68 48.17
C ASN A 1004 -10.59 -18.79 47.70
N GLY A 1005 -10.50 -17.49 47.99
CA GLY A 1005 -11.46 -16.47 47.60
C GLY A 1005 -12.90 -16.68 48.10
N PRO A 1006 -13.76 -15.70 47.82
CA PRO A 1006 -15.20 -15.77 48.06
C PRO A 1006 -15.89 -17.02 47.48
N ASP A 1007 -15.39 -17.58 46.38
CA ASP A 1007 -15.97 -18.78 45.76
C ASP A 1007 -15.59 -20.10 46.47
N ASN A 1008 -14.68 -20.03 47.45
CA ASN A 1008 -14.13 -21.14 48.22
C ASN A 1008 -13.36 -22.18 47.37
N LEU A 1009 -12.90 -21.82 46.18
CA LEU A 1009 -12.13 -22.66 45.29
C LEU A 1009 -10.74 -22.07 45.10
N PHE A 1010 -9.70 -22.85 45.41
CA PHE A 1010 -8.36 -22.46 44.98
C PHE A 1010 -8.24 -22.48 43.45
N GLY A 1011 -7.41 -21.59 42.91
CA GLY A 1011 -7.08 -21.58 41.49
C GLY A 1011 -7.96 -20.64 40.66
N THR A 1012 -8.59 -19.67 41.31
CA THR A 1012 -9.43 -18.63 40.69
C THR A 1012 -8.86 -17.24 40.98
N GLU A 1013 -9.32 -16.23 40.23
CA GLU A 1013 -8.73 -14.89 40.30
C GLU A 1013 -9.00 -14.16 41.63
N ASP A 1014 -9.95 -14.66 42.40
CA ASP A 1014 -10.35 -14.16 43.70
C ASP A 1014 -9.53 -14.73 44.86
N ASP A 1015 -8.58 -15.64 44.60
CA ASP A 1015 -7.57 -16.08 45.57
C ASP A 1015 -6.77 -14.88 46.12
N ASP A 1016 -6.86 -14.65 47.43
CA ASP A 1016 -6.17 -13.58 48.15
C ASP A 1016 -5.20 -14.14 49.21
N LEU A 1017 -3.92 -14.17 48.84
CA LEU A 1017 -2.82 -14.59 49.71
C LEU A 1017 -2.18 -13.41 50.47
N SER A 1018 -2.84 -12.25 50.54
CA SER A 1018 -2.42 -11.17 51.43
C SER A 1018 -2.64 -11.55 52.90
N LEU A 1019 -1.99 -10.84 53.82
CA LEU A 1019 -1.92 -11.21 55.23
C LEU A 1019 -2.98 -10.49 56.06
N GLN A 1020 -3.60 -11.20 57.00
CA GLN A 1020 -4.39 -10.58 58.07
C GLN A 1020 -3.47 -9.91 59.10
N SER A 1021 -3.96 -8.90 59.80
CA SER A 1021 -3.19 -8.09 60.77
C SER A 1021 -2.60 -8.84 61.97
N SER A 1022 -3.06 -10.06 62.23
CA SER A 1022 -2.56 -10.92 63.31
C SER A 1022 -1.67 -12.06 62.80
N SER A 1023 -1.30 -12.02 61.51
CA SER A 1023 -0.48 -13.04 60.90
C SER A 1023 0.87 -13.19 61.62
N PRO A 1024 1.30 -14.43 61.90
CA PRO A 1024 2.56 -14.68 62.59
C PRO A 1024 3.80 -14.41 61.72
N VAL A 1025 3.63 -14.14 60.43
CA VAL A 1025 4.74 -13.91 59.49
C VAL A 1025 5.12 -12.43 59.32
N ILE A 1026 4.35 -11.53 59.92
CA ILE A 1026 4.58 -10.09 59.85
C ILE A 1026 5.91 -9.73 60.55
N ASP A 1027 6.75 -8.97 59.86
CA ASP A 1027 8.09 -8.54 60.26
C ASP A 1027 9.06 -9.70 60.61
N GLN A 1028 8.83 -10.90 60.08
CA GLN A 1028 9.62 -12.10 60.39
C GLN A 1028 10.58 -12.56 59.28
N ALA A 1029 10.53 -11.97 58.09
CA ALA A 1029 11.44 -12.31 56.99
C ALA A 1029 12.80 -11.60 57.11
N SER A 1030 13.75 -11.99 56.26
CA SER A 1030 15.11 -11.44 56.25
C SER A 1030 15.41 -10.67 54.96
N PRO A 1031 15.87 -9.40 55.03
CA PRO A 1031 16.28 -8.65 53.84
C PRO A 1031 17.67 -9.06 53.33
N SER A 1032 18.37 -9.97 54.02
CA SER A 1032 19.76 -10.38 53.71
C SER A 1032 19.84 -11.63 52.82
N VAL A 1033 18.72 -12.06 52.24
CA VAL A 1033 18.66 -13.25 51.38
C VAL A 1033 19.08 -12.91 49.95
N ALA A 1034 19.70 -13.86 49.23
CA ALA A 1034 20.02 -13.65 47.82
C ALA A 1034 18.73 -13.52 46.99
N ASN A 1035 18.74 -12.61 46.00
CA ASN A 1035 17.58 -12.25 45.16
C ASN A 1035 16.42 -11.56 45.92
N TYR A 1036 16.70 -10.93 47.06
CA TYR A 1036 15.73 -10.10 47.77
C TYR A 1036 15.25 -8.92 46.90
N SER A 1037 13.94 -8.67 46.92
CA SER A 1037 13.31 -7.50 46.30
C SER A 1037 12.95 -6.47 47.35
N ALA A 1038 13.20 -5.18 47.05
CA ALA A 1038 12.85 -4.06 47.93
C ALA A 1038 11.34 -3.75 47.95
N THR A 1039 10.57 -4.37 47.05
CA THR A 1039 9.11 -4.25 47.01
C THR A 1039 8.46 -5.62 47.07
N ASP A 1040 7.18 -5.66 47.41
CA ASP A 1040 6.34 -6.86 47.31
C ASP A 1040 5.75 -7.05 45.90
N ALA A 1041 4.88 -8.05 45.73
CA ALA A 1041 4.25 -8.37 44.45
C ALA A 1041 3.28 -7.28 43.94
N LEU A 1042 2.82 -6.36 44.79
CA LEU A 1042 2.00 -5.21 44.43
C LEU A 1042 2.83 -3.93 44.25
N GLY A 1043 4.17 -4.02 44.32
CA GLY A 1043 5.07 -2.88 44.21
C GLY A 1043 5.20 -2.06 45.49
N ARG A 1044 4.67 -2.53 46.62
CA ARG A 1044 4.72 -1.84 47.91
C ARG A 1044 6.08 -2.02 48.55
N GLY A 1045 6.66 -0.96 49.11
CA GLY A 1045 8.01 -0.97 49.66
C GLY A 1045 8.13 -1.83 50.92
N ARG A 1046 9.21 -2.61 51.02
CA ARG A 1046 9.54 -3.41 52.21
C ARG A 1046 10.56 -2.64 53.06
N SER A 1047 10.17 -2.21 54.26
CA SER A 1047 10.99 -1.38 55.14
C SER A 1047 11.12 -1.99 56.53
N GLY A 1048 12.33 -2.04 57.08
CA GLY A 1048 12.57 -2.74 58.36
C GLY A 1048 12.77 -4.23 58.14
N ASN A 1049 12.14 -5.06 58.97
CA ASN A 1049 12.07 -6.50 58.73
C ASN A 1049 10.89 -6.75 57.77
N PRO A 1050 11.10 -7.35 56.59
CA PRO A 1050 10.01 -7.66 55.67
C PRO A 1050 9.09 -8.75 56.22
N ASP A 1051 7.93 -8.92 55.60
CA ASP A 1051 7.03 -10.06 55.85
C ASP A 1051 7.44 -11.28 55.03
N MET A 1052 7.19 -12.48 55.55
CA MET A 1052 7.32 -13.69 54.73
C MET A 1052 6.21 -13.71 53.67
N GLY A 1053 6.51 -14.22 52.48
CA GLY A 1053 5.55 -14.35 51.38
C GLY A 1053 5.61 -13.24 50.35
N ALA A 1054 4.70 -13.31 49.38
CA ALA A 1054 4.67 -12.44 48.21
C ALA A 1054 4.18 -11.01 48.51
N TYR A 1055 3.43 -10.83 49.58
CA TYR A 1055 2.74 -9.59 49.93
C TYR A 1055 3.27 -9.04 51.25
N GLU A 1056 3.51 -7.74 51.32
CA GLU A 1056 3.76 -7.03 52.56
C GLU A 1056 2.41 -6.65 53.20
N PHE A 1057 2.25 -6.84 54.50
CA PHE A 1057 1.14 -6.32 55.26
C PHE A 1057 1.32 -4.82 55.45
N ILE A 1058 0.29 -4.04 55.11
CA ILE A 1058 0.23 -2.61 55.45
C ILE A 1058 -0.99 -2.39 56.33
N SER A 1059 -0.79 -1.73 57.48
CA SER A 1059 -1.91 -1.27 58.29
C SER A 1059 -2.77 -0.27 57.50
N ALA A 1060 -4.07 -0.53 57.36
CA ALA A 1060 -5.01 0.34 56.64
C ALA A 1060 -4.93 1.80 57.12
N SER A 1061 -4.76 2.73 56.18
CA SER A 1061 -4.73 4.18 56.36
C SER A 1061 -5.75 4.80 55.40
N PRO A 1062 -6.52 5.82 55.82
CA PRO A 1062 -7.59 6.35 54.97
C PRO A 1062 -7.06 7.09 53.73
N PRO A 1063 -7.81 7.09 52.62
CA PRO A 1063 -7.43 7.78 51.39
C PRO A 1063 -7.49 9.29 51.58
N SER A 1064 -6.75 10.03 50.76
CA SER A 1064 -6.69 11.50 50.84
C SER A 1064 -6.77 12.15 49.46
N PHE A 1065 -7.57 13.21 49.33
CA PHE A 1065 -7.61 13.99 48.09
C PHE A 1065 -6.30 14.75 47.86
N THR A 1066 -5.78 14.67 46.64
CA THR A 1066 -4.64 15.45 46.15
C THR A 1066 -5.08 16.62 45.27
N SER A 1067 -6.30 16.58 44.73
CA SER A 1067 -6.90 17.69 44.00
C SER A 1067 -7.37 18.82 44.94
N SER A 1068 -7.48 20.04 44.37
CA SER A 1068 -8.05 21.20 45.05
C SER A 1068 -9.50 20.96 45.53
N ALA A 1069 -9.96 21.74 46.50
CA ALA A 1069 -11.37 21.81 46.91
C ALA A 1069 -12.16 22.89 46.13
N SER A 1070 -11.47 23.72 45.35
CA SER A 1070 -12.06 24.80 44.56
C SER A 1070 -11.57 24.73 43.11
N PHE A 1071 -12.50 24.79 42.17
CA PHE A 1071 -12.30 24.71 40.74
C PHE A 1071 -13.03 25.84 40.04
N SER A 1072 -12.63 26.11 38.79
CA SER A 1072 -13.33 27.02 37.90
C SER A 1072 -13.63 26.30 36.59
N ALA A 1073 -14.84 26.45 36.07
CA ALA A 1073 -15.26 25.93 34.77
C ALA A 1073 -15.72 27.08 33.88
N GLN A 1074 -15.50 26.99 32.56
CA GLN A 1074 -16.12 27.92 31.63
C GLN A 1074 -17.57 27.52 31.37
N GLU A 1075 -18.44 28.48 31.13
CA GLU A 1075 -19.78 28.21 30.62
C GLU A 1075 -19.77 27.50 29.26
N ASN A 1076 -20.93 26.97 28.84
CA ASN A 1076 -21.12 26.22 27.59
C ASN A 1076 -20.31 24.92 27.46
N GLN A 1077 -19.76 24.41 28.56
CA GLN A 1077 -19.06 23.13 28.62
C GLN A 1077 -19.56 22.28 29.79
N THR A 1078 -19.57 20.97 29.65
CA THR A 1078 -20.06 20.06 30.69
C THR A 1078 -18.97 19.58 31.65
N GLN A 1079 -17.69 19.65 31.29
CA GLN A 1079 -16.62 19.22 32.20
C GLN A 1079 -16.37 20.27 33.28
N ALA A 1080 -16.53 19.88 34.55
CA ALA A 1080 -16.39 20.79 35.68
C ALA A 1080 -15.01 20.72 36.34
N ALA A 1081 -14.54 19.49 36.63
CA ALA A 1081 -13.26 19.25 37.29
C ALA A 1081 -12.81 17.79 37.10
N ILE A 1082 -11.53 17.52 37.39
CA ILE A 1082 -11.03 16.15 37.60
C ILE A 1082 -10.51 16.08 39.04
N LEU A 1083 -11.14 15.22 39.83
CA LEU A 1083 -10.75 14.97 41.21
C LEU A 1083 -9.66 13.90 41.25
N SER A 1084 -8.72 14.06 42.15
CA SER A 1084 -7.62 13.12 42.33
C SER A 1084 -7.38 12.89 43.81
N ALA A 1085 -7.08 11.66 44.15
CA ALA A 1085 -6.80 11.22 45.51
C ALA A 1085 -5.71 10.15 45.46
N VAL A 1086 -5.06 9.94 46.60
CA VAL A 1086 -4.09 8.88 46.80
C VAL A 1086 -4.48 8.12 48.04
N ASP A 1087 -4.30 6.81 47.98
CA ASP A 1087 -4.38 5.93 49.12
C ASP A 1087 -2.96 5.49 49.52
N PRO A 1088 -2.55 5.65 50.78
CA PRO A 1088 -1.22 5.22 51.24
C PRO A 1088 -1.00 3.69 51.14
N ASN A 1089 -2.06 2.89 51.17
CA ASN A 1089 -2.01 1.43 51.08
C ASN A 1089 -2.02 0.93 49.62
N GLY A 1090 -2.35 1.81 48.67
CA GLY A 1090 -2.44 1.52 47.24
C GLY A 1090 -3.79 0.92 46.84
N ASP A 1091 -4.80 1.05 47.70
CA ASP A 1091 -6.14 0.51 47.46
C ASP A 1091 -6.86 1.23 46.32
N SER A 1092 -7.79 0.52 45.65
CA SER A 1092 -8.59 1.09 44.57
C SER A 1092 -9.56 2.13 45.09
N LEU A 1093 -9.56 3.30 44.46
CA LEU A 1093 -10.34 4.44 44.90
C LEU A 1093 -11.67 4.55 44.15
N ILE A 1094 -12.75 4.70 44.91
CA ILE A 1094 -14.10 4.92 44.39
C ILE A 1094 -14.56 6.32 44.78
N TYR A 1095 -14.85 7.13 43.75
CA TYR A 1095 -15.39 8.47 43.92
C TYR A 1095 -16.92 8.44 43.89
N SER A 1096 -17.55 9.24 44.75
CA SER A 1096 -19.00 9.39 44.78
C SER A 1096 -19.43 10.78 45.23
N ILE A 1097 -20.51 11.30 44.65
CA ILE A 1097 -21.17 12.50 45.17
C ILE A 1097 -21.97 12.08 46.41
N ALA A 1098 -21.67 12.71 47.53
CA ALA A 1098 -22.21 12.35 48.84
C ALA A 1098 -23.15 13.40 49.44
N GLY A 1099 -23.30 14.55 48.79
CA GLY A 1099 -24.10 15.65 49.29
C GLY A 1099 -23.82 16.97 48.60
N GLY A 1100 -24.37 18.04 49.18
CA GLY A 1100 -24.19 19.44 48.77
C GLY A 1100 -25.41 20.04 48.09
N SER A 1101 -25.44 21.37 48.04
CA SER A 1101 -26.57 22.18 47.56
C SER A 1101 -26.90 21.88 46.11
N ASP A 1102 -25.87 21.69 45.28
CA ASP A 1102 -26.00 21.59 43.82
C ASP A 1102 -25.75 20.19 43.27
N GLN A 1103 -25.71 19.17 44.15
CA GLN A 1103 -25.36 17.79 43.79
C GLN A 1103 -26.17 17.21 42.62
N ALA A 1104 -27.44 17.62 42.47
CA ALA A 1104 -28.32 17.12 41.42
C ALA A 1104 -27.94 17.62 40.01
N LEU A 1105 -27.10 18.64 39.92
CA LEU A 1105 -26.64 19.24 38.68
C LEU A 1105 -25.37 18.57 38.14
N PHE A 1106 -24.78 17.63 38.89
CA PHE A 1106 -23.52 16.97 38.52
C PHE A 1106 -23.67 15.45 38.34
N SER A 1107 -22.75 14.92 37.56
CA SER A 1107 -22.40 13.51 37.49
C SER A 1107 -20.90 13.35 37.76
N LEU A 1108 -20.52 12.22 38.34
CA LEU A 1108 -19.13 11.90 38.68
C LEU A 1108 -18.84 10.48 38.24
N ASP A 1109 -17.79 10.32 37.43
CA ASP A 1109 -17.29 9.00 37.09
C ASP A 1109 -16.55 8.40 38.30
N SER A 1110 -17.05 7.25 38.78
CA SER A 1110 -16.61 6.65 40.04
C SER A 1110 -15.18 6.14 40.03
N ASN A 1111 -14.59 5.90 38.85
CA ASN A 1111 -13.27 5.29 38.70
C ASN A 1111 -12.20 6.30 38.30
N THR A 1112 -12.59 7.37 37.59
CA THR A 1112 -11.66 8.38 37.05
C THR A 1112 -11.68 9.69 37.82
N GLY A 1113 -12.71 9.94 38.65
CA GLY A 1113 -12.86 11.20 39.38
C GLY A 1113 -13.28 12.38 38.49
N ALA A 1114 -13.68 12.14 37.23
CA ALA A 1114 -14.14 13.18 36.32
C ALA A 1114 -15.54 13.69 36.73
N LEU A 1115 -15.60 14.93 37.20
CA LEU A 1115 -16.82 15.62 37.61
C LEU A 1115 -17.36 16.47 36.45
N SER A 1116 -18.63 16.28 36.10
CA SER A 1116 -19.28 16.98 34.98
C SER A 1116 -20.64 17.54 35.36
N PHE A 1117 -21.02 18.68 34.80
CA PHE A 1117 -22.38 19.17 34.81
C PHE A 1117 -23.28 18.28 33.94
N ASN A 1118 -24.51 18.02 34.39
CA ASN A 1118 -25.53 17.28 33.63
C ASN A 1118 -26.07 18.07 32.43
N SER A 1119 -25.92 19.39 32.46
CA SER A 1119 -26.19 20.32 31.35
C SER A 1119 -25.17 21.45 31.43
N SER A 1120 -24.69 21.95 30.29
CA SER A 1120 -23.71 23.04 30.28
C SER A 1120 -24.25 24.26 31.03
N PRO A 1121 -23.50 24.85 31.98
CA PRO A 1121 -23.94 26.04 32.69
C PRO A 1121 -23.89 27.26 31.76
N ASP A 1122 -24.74 28.24 32.04
CA ASP A 1122 -24.88 29.55 31.40
C ASP A 1122 -24.65 30.59 32.52
N PHE A 1123 -23.67 31.48 32.36
CA PHE A 1123 -23.25 32.40 33.41
C PHE A 1123 -24.31 33.47 33.71
N GLU A 1124 -25.05 33.90 32.69
CA GLU A 1124 -26.14 34.88 32.75
C GLU A 1124 -27.44 34.29 33.33
N SER A 1125 -27.59 32.96 33.27
CA SER A 1125 -28.74 32.23 33.81
C SER A 1125 -28.32 31.05 34.71
N PRO A 1126 -27.70 31.33 35.87
CA PRO A 1126 -27.10 30.30 36.71
C PRO A 1126 -28.18 29.43 37.39
N THR A 1127 -27.90 28.13 37.48
CA THR A 1127 -28.86 27.11 37.94
C THR A 1127 -28.53 26.53 39.31
N ASP A 1128 -27.43 26.99 39.91
CA ASP A 1128 -27.06 26.76 41.31
C ASP A 1128 -28.13 27.30 42.26
N GLN A 1129 -28.21 26.71 43.45
CA GLN A 1129 -29.32 26.92 44.38
C GLN A 1129 -29.49 28.39 44.84
N ASN A 1130 -28.38 29.13 44.96
CA ASN A 1130 -28.31 30.52 45.39
C ASN A 1130 -28.05 31.51 44.23
N THR A 1131 -27.93 31.03 43.00
CA THR A 1131 -27.78 31.84 41.78
C THR A 1131 -26.57 32.78 41.78
N ASP A 1132 -25.45 32.38 42.40
CA ASP A 1132 -24.24 33.20 42.52
C ASP A 1132 -23.05 32.70 41.66
N ASN A 1133 -23.31 31.73 40.78
CA ASN A 1133 -22.33 31.08 39.89
C ASN A 1133 -21.29 30.22 40.64
N VAL A 1134 -21.53 29.88 41.91
CA VAL A 1134 -20.66 29.01 42.71
C VAL A 1134 -21.43 27.75 43.09
N TYR A 1135 -21.13 26.66 42.41
CA TYR A 1135 -21.79 25.38 42.61
C TYR A 1135 -21.08 24.58 43.70
N GLU A 1136 -21.83 24.11 44.70
CA GLU A 1136 -21.30 23.43 45.88
C GLU A 1136 -21.79 21.99 46.01
N LEU A 1137 -20.83 21.08 46.08
CA LEU A 1137 -21.08 19.65 46.27
C LEU A 1137 -20.10 19.05 47.29
N ILE A 1138 -20.46 17.91 47.87
CA ILE A 1138 -19.60 17.12 48.75
C ILE A 1138 -19.27 15.84 48.01
N VAL A 1139 -18.00 15.61 47.71
CA VAL A 1139 -17.53 14.37 47.09
C VAL A 1139 -16.83 13.53 48.15
N ARG A 1140 -16.98 12.20 48.06
CA ARG A 1140 -16.24 11.24 48.87
C ARG A 1140 -15.33 10.41 47.99
N VAL A 1141 -14.16 10.09 48.53
CA VAL A 1141 -13.30 9.02 48.02
C VAL A 1141 -13.27 7.90 49.05
N SER A 1142 -13.45 6.66 48.62
CA SER A 1142 -13.39 5.46 49.45
C SER A 1142 -12.38 4.47 48.89
N ASP A 1143 -11.66 3.79 49.77
CA ASP A 1143 -10.77 2.66 49.47
C ASP A 1143 -11.51 1.30 49.58
N GLY A 1144 -12.84 1.31 49.83
CA GLY A 1144 -13.66 0.13 50.11
C GLY A 1144 -13.79 -0.24 51.61
N SER A 1145 -12.93 0.30 52.47
CA SER A 1145 -12.92 0.09 53.93
C SER A 1145 -13.19 1.40 54.71
N THR A 1146 -12.53 2.48 54.33
CA THR A 1146 -12.64 3.83 54.86
C THR A 1146 -13.08 4.79 53.76
N GLN A 1147 -13.58 5.96 54.16
CA GLN A 1147 -14.05 7.00 53.24
C GLN A 1147 -13.74 8.38 53.79
N VAL A 1148 -13.28 9.27 52.92
CA VAL A 1148 -12.95 10.66 53.26
C VAL A 1148 -13.77 11.61 52.37
N PRO A 1149 -14.55 12.54 52.96
CA PRO A 1149 -15.25 13.58 52.22
C PRO A 1149 -14.36 14.79 51.94
N GLN A 1150 -14.64 15.49 50.83
CA GLN A 1150 -14.12 16.81 50.50
C GLN A 1150 -15.28 17.68 49.99
N ASN A 1151 -15.41 18.89 50.53
CA ASN A 1151 -16.34 19.88 49.99
C ASN A 1151 -15.71 20.48 48.75
N ILE A 1152 -16.42 20.44 47.63
CA ILE A 1152 -15.99 20.93 46.33
C ILE A 1152 -16.83 22.16 45.98
N THR A 1153 -16.15 23.18 45.48
CA THR A 1153 -16.76 24.39 44.91
C THR A 1153 -16.33 24.52 43.46
N VAL A 1154 -17.28 24.74 42.54
CA VAL A 1154 -17.02 24.99 41.12
C VAL A 1154 -17.59 26.35 40.76
N THR A 1155 -16.71 27.31 40.49
CA THR A 1155 -17.10 28.64 40.02
C THR A 1155 -17.21 28.66 38.51
N VAL A 1156 -18.39 28.99 37.97
CA VAL A 1156 -18.58 29.19 36.53
C VAL A 1156 -18.05 30.57 36.15
N LEU A 1157 -17.24 30.62 35.09
CA LEU A 1157 -16.65 31.84 34.55
C LEU A 1157 -17.39 32.26 33.28
N ASP A 1158 -17.72 33.53 33.21
CA ASP A 1158 -18.22 34.25 32.02
C ASP A 1158 -17.23 34.11 30.86
N PHE A 1159 -17.75 33.65 29.72
CA PHE A 1159 -17.08 33.59 28.44
C PHE A 1159 -17.86 34.43 27.43
N ASN A 1160 -17.40 35.68 27.22
CA ASN A 1160 -17.98 36.66 26.32
C ASN A 1160 -18.52 36.09 24.98
N GLU A 1161 -19.83 35.90 24.94
CA GLU A 1161 -20.60 35.51 23.77
C GLU A 1161 -20.90 36.76 22.95
N GLY A 1162 -20.29 36.91 21.77
CA GLY A 1162 -20.57 38.06 20.91
C GLY A 1162 -22.08 38.26 20.67
N VAL A 1163 -22.56 39.49 20.88
CA VAL A 1163 -23.97 39.95 20.80
C VAL A 1163 -24.83 39.18 19.77
N PRO A 1164 -26.07 38.77 20.11
CA PRO A 1164 -26.96 38.09 19.17
C PRO A 1164 -27.29 39.00 17.98
N ASN A 1165 -27.01 38.53 16.76
CA ASN A 1165 -27.50 39.15 15.54
C ASN A 1165 -29.04 39.21 15.57
N SER A 1166 -29.58 40.42 15.69
CA SER A 1166 -30.99 40.70 15.46
C SER A 1166 -31.41 40.28 14.04
N PRO A 1167 -32.60 39.69 13.86
CA PRO A 1167 -33.05 39.20 12.56
C PRO A 1167 -33.35 40.37 11.60
N PRO A 1168 -33.11 40.21 10.27
CA PRO A 1168 -33.45 41.21 9.28
C PRO A 1168 -34.97 41.42 9.24
N VAL A 1169 -35.39 42.68 9.33
CA VAL A 1169 -36.70 43.13 8.87
C VAL A 1169 -36.50 43.73 7.49
N GLY A 1170 -37.12 43.15 6.46
CA GLY A 1170 -37.23 43.71 5.11
C GLY A 1170 -36.43 42.97 4.05
#